data_AF-A0A1V4ATP8-F1
#
_entry.id   AF-A0A1V4ATP8-F1
#
_cell.length_a   1.000
_cell.length_b   1.000
_cell.length_c   1.000
_cell.angle_alpha   90.00
_cell.angle_beta   90.00
_cell.angle_gamma   90.00
#
_symmetry.space_group_name_H-M   'P 1'
#
loop_
_entity.id
_entity.type
_entity.pdbx_description
1 polymer ?
#
loop_
_entity_poly.entity_id
_entity_poly.type
_entity_poly.pdbx_seq_one_letter_code
_entity_poly.pdbx_strand_id
1 'polypeptide(L)'
;MQKQKILDRINFADFYKTFIPSLKVNGKAEAMGLCPFHEDENPSLSVNIRTGLYHCHSCKDGGDVVKFLMRLKQITFKEALNELSSNSDNGRDTTKQIEAVYPYTDEGGILLFEVVRFVPKTFRQRRPDGRGGRIWNLDGVRIVPYRLPEVKASDTVFICEGEKDCNNLANIGLAATTNPQGAGKWRGEFSQYFTGKDIVIICDNDEPGAKHGQDVAQKLVTSARSIKVIEQLPGVPTKGDVSDWLKIPGNDTEKLLKLVRDTPLWSPQADKKDDESGFDLTKALKIGAELQELDLPVSWAVKGLLPQEAITLLSARGGMGKTILSISIADAVSRGIPFLGLETAEMPVVYIDFENSLPTLCERVKRIDAKHVLFWHGSNEIKPPRLDKEYELYKKLPQKALLIFDTLRASQSRDENDSQHMAMIMQRLKELRDCGYTILLLHHTSKGNDKIYKGSTAIFDLCDHNLSLHKAKKGCHTPEENETDDDDDNCCYRFGTQDKTRYEPFSMFLEFDTEKGCFALAPDPETETLEEIHSLLAGKNPLKTNDIFELVRDELRIKYKGKVIKLLKKGEGKYWISESQGKGKPTYYRVAKPNQSGGLPYIYPDHQTTHKVTGLPIPDHLPQERLDSPDFTDWSGGLNKSQTSQTTSKVTGLAHIDQSAESQTSQTSQKPTLDIPFEVENVEVE
;
A
#
# COMPACT_ATOMS: atom_id res chain seq x y z
N MET A 1 25.88 15.64 21.09
CA MET A 1 25.13 14.84 22.08
C MET A 1 24.80 13.41 21.64
N GLN A 2 24.46 13.12 20.37
CA GLN A 2 24.00 11.78 19.97
C GLN A 2 25.13 10.74 19.79
N LYS A 3 26.29 11.14 19.25
CA LYS A 3 27.48 10.27 19.09
C LYS A 3 27.98 9.70 20.42
N GLN A 4 28.20 10.54 21.44
CA GLN A 4 28.74 10.10 22.73
C GLN A 4 27.82 9.07 23.42
N LYS A 5 26.51 9.31 23.42
CA LYS A 5 25.52 8.37 23.98
C LYS A 5 25.51 7.00 23.30
N ILE A 6 25.90 6.92 22.03
CA ILE A 6 26.04 5.66 21.29
C ILE A 6 27.36 4.97 21.68
N LEU A 7 28.45 5.73 21.75
CA LEU A 7 29.76 5.23 22.15
C LEU A 7 29.76 4.65 23.57
N ASP A 8 29.07 5.29 24.51
CA ASP A 8 28.96 4.84 25.90
C ASP A 8 28.24 3.49 26.07
N ARG A 9 27.56 3.01 25.02
CA ARG A 9 26.78 1.74 25.03
C ARG A 9 27.48 0.59 24.30
N ILE A 10 28.63 0.83 23.69
CA ILE A 10 29.33 -0.18 22.89
C ILE A 10 30.35 -0.91 23.77
N ASN A 11 30.27 -2.24 23.81
CA ASN A 11 31.40 -3.05 24.25
C ASN A 11 32.45 -3.07 23.14
N PHE A 12 33.48 -2.24 23.27
CA PHE A 12 34.51 -2.08 22.24
C PHE A 12 35.25 -3.38 21.93
N ALA A 13 35.49 -4.24 22.94
CA ALA A 13 36.18 -5.51 22.72
C ALA A 13 35.36 -6.44 21.79
N ASP A 14 34.07 -6.59 22.05
CA ASP A 14 33.17 -7.44 21.25
C ASP A 14 32.95 -6.84 19.85
N PHE A 15 32.80 -5.51 19.78
CA PHE A 15 32.67 -4.80 18.52
C PHE A 15 33.86 -5.05 17.59
N TYR A 16 35.09 -4.78 18.03
CA TYR A 16 36.27 -4.96 17.18
C TYR A 16 36.54 -6.43 16.85
N LYS A 17 36.23 -7.36 17.77
CA LYS A 17 36.39 -8.80 17.55
C LYS A 17 35.47 -9.36 16.47
N THR A 18 34.34 -8.69 16.20
CA THR A 18 33.44 -9.04 15.09
C THR A 18 34.11 -8.87 13.73
N PHE A 19 34.99 -7.86 13.60
CA PHE A 19 35.66 -7.53 12.34
C PHE A 19 37.11 -8.00 12.30
N ILE A 20 37.71 -8.26 13.46
CA ILE A 20 39.10 -8.69 13.61
C ILE A 20 39.11 -9.97 14.45
N PRO A 21 38.90 -11.14 13.84
CA PRO A 21 38.87 -12.42 14.56
C PRO A 21 40.19 -12.74 15.29
N SER A 22 41.31 -12.20 14.81
CA SER A 22 42.64 -12.36 15.40
C SER A 22 42.90 -11.49 16.64
N LEU A 23 41.94 -10.64 17.04
CA LEU A 23 42.08 -9.70 18.15
C LEU A 23 42.25 -10.44 19.50
N LYS A 24 43.37 -10.19 20.17
CA LYS A 24 43.70 -10.74 21.50
C LYS A 24 43.89 -9.63 22.52
N VAL A 25 43.31 -9.77 23.70
CA VAL A 25 43.39 -8.80 24.79
C VAL A 25 44.64 -9.03 25.62
N ASN A 26 45.47 -7.99 25.78
CA ASN A 26 46.75 -8.05 26.49
C ASN A 26 46.62 -7.50 27.93
N GLY A 27 45.68 -7.98 28.74
CA GLY A 27 45.57 -7.77 30.20
C GLY A 27 45.43 -6.32 30.74
N LYS A 28 45.80 -5.29 29.98
CA LYS A 28 45.89 -3.88 30.36
C LYS A 28 45.04 -3.01 29.44
N ALA A 29 43.77 -3.38 29.24
CA ALA A 29 42.81 -2.63 28.43
C ALA A 29 43.22 -2.33 26.98
N GLU A 30 44.20 -3.06 26.46
CA GLU A 30 44.63 -3.01 25.06
C GLU A 30 44.44 -4.37 24.42
N ALA A 31 44.05 -4.37 23.15
CA ALA A 31 43.88 -5.56 22.34
C ALA A 31 44.58 -5.37 20.99
N MET A 32 45.21 -6.44 20.48
CA MET A 32 46.01 -6.37 19.27
C MET A 32 45.58 -7.46 18.27
N GLY A 33 45.53 -7.12 16.98
CA GLY A 33 45.10 -8.02 15.91
C GLY A 33 45.63 -7.59 14.54
N LEU A 34 45.33 -8.39 13.52
CA LEU A 34 45.68 -8.08 12.14
C LEU A 34 44.83 -6.90 11.65
N CYS A 35 45.46 -5.94 10.98
CA CYS A 35 44.76 -4.78 10.46
C CYS A 35 43.90 -5.15 9.25
N PRO A 36 42.61 -4.79 9.21
CA PRO A 36 41.74 -5.07 8.05
C PRO A 36 41.94 -4.09 6.89
N PHE A 37 42.80 -3.08 7.04
CA PHE A 37 42.97 -1.99 6.06
C PHE A 37 44.23 -2.12 5.19
N HIS A 38 45.04 -3.14 5.40
CA HIS A 38 46.17 -3.52 4.55
C HIS A 38 46.48 -5.00 4.72
N GLU A 39 47.27 -5.57 3.83
CA GLU A 39 47.77 -6.94 3.99
C GLU A 39 48.77 -6.99 5.14
N ASP A 40 48.46 -7.78 6.15
CA ASP A 40 49.16 -7.79 7.43
C ASP A 40 49.41 -9.23 7.87
N GLU A 41 50.68 -9.59 8.05
CA GLU A 41 51.10 -10.93 8.52
C GLU A 41 51.33 -10.96 10.04
N ASN A 42 51.56 -9.80 10.66
CA ASN A 42 51.88 -9.67 12.08
C ASN A 42 50.92 -8.67 12.74
N PRO A 43 50.28 -8.98 13.89
CA PRO A 43 49.30 -8.08 14.51
C PRO A 43 49.79 -6.63 14.65
N SER A 44 49.30 -5.74 13.78
CA SER A 44 49.75 -4.34 13.71
C SER A 44 48.69 -3.34 14.17
N LEU A 45 47.43 -3.77 14.36
CA LEU A 45 46.35 -2.93 14.83
C LEU A 45 46.17 -3.07 16.34
N SER A 46 46.38 -1.98 17.08
CA SER A 46 46.11 -1.86 18.51
C SER A 46 44.76 -1.18 18.73
N VAL A 47 44.00 -1.68 19.69
CA VAL A 47 42.69 -1.18 20.12
C VAL A 47 42.70 -0.97 21.62
N ASN A 48 42.35 0.23 22.07
CA ASN A 48 42.07 0.48 23.47
C ASN A 48 40.60 0.14 23.77
N ILE A 49 40.36 -0.92 24.52
CA ILE A 49 39.01 -1.44 24.80
C ILE A 49 38.24 -0.61 25.84
N ARG A 50 38.88 0.40 26.46
CA ARG A 50 38.21 1.38 27.34
C ARG A 50 37.75 2.62 26.59
N THR A 51 38.60 3.16 25.73
CA THR A 51 38.30 4.40 24.98
C THR A 51 37.69 4.14 23.61
N GLY A 52 37.77 2.91 23.11
CA GLY A 52 37.26 2.51 21.80
C GLY A 52 38.12 2.97 20.62
N LEU A 53 39.30 3.53 20.89
CA LEU A 53 40.22 4.04 19.87
C LEU A 53 41.05 2.89 19.27
N TYR A 54 41.23 2.91 17.95
CA TYR A 54 42.14 2.02 17.23
C TYR A 54 43.31 2.81 16.63
N HIS A 55 44.43 2.14 16.48
CA HIS A 55 45.59 2.64 15.77
C HIS A 55 46.39 1.50 15.15
N CYS A 56 46.70 1.59 13.85
CA CYS A 56 47.57 0.67 13.16
C CYS A 56 49.01 1.19 13.13
N HIS A 57 49.95 0.39 13.65
CA HIS A 57 51.36 0.76 13.68
C HIS A 57 52.05 0.71 12.30
N SER A 58 51.48 -0.06 11.36
CA SER A 58 51.99 -0.22 9.99
C SER A 58 51.41 0.83 9.03
N CYS A 59 50.09 0.85 8.80
CA CYS A 59 49.45 1.77 7.84
C CYS A 59 49.12 3.17 8.40
N LYS A 60 49.43 3.41 9.68
CA LYS A 60 49.23 4.68 10.41
C LYS A 60 47.77 5.16 10.51
N ASP A 61 46.81 4.34 10.11
CA ASP A 61 45.41 4.70 10.29
C ASP A 61 44.98 4.55 11.75
N GLY A 62 44.16 5.48 12.22
CA GLY A 62 43.66 5.49 13.58
C GLY A 62 42.42 6.36 13.76
N GLY A 63 41.60 6.04 14.73
CA GLY A 63 40.30 6.68 14.94
C GLY A 63 39.45 6.02 16.02
N ASP A 64 38.20 6.45 16.11
CA ASP A 64 37.18 5.80 16.92
C ASP A 64 36.42 4.72 16.10
N VAL A 65 35.52 4.00 16.75
CA VAL A 65 34.68 2.96 16.12
C VAL A 65 33.86 3.48 14.94
N VAL A 66 33.51 4.77 14.92
CA VAL A 66 32.74 5.37 13.81
C VAL A 66 33.65 5.49 12.60
N LYS A 67 34.85 6.05 12.77
CA LYS A 67 35.85 6.15 11.69
C LYS A 67 36.29 4.76 11.20
N PHE A 68 36.38 3.79 12.10
CA PHE A 68 36.68 2.40 11.75
C PHE A 68 35.63 1.82 10.79
N LEU A 69 34.33 1.95 11.09
CA LEU A 69 33.25 1.46 10.21
C LEU A 69 33.17 2.21 8.89
N MET A 70 33.32 3.54 8.94
CA MET A 70 33.32 4.36 7.73
C MET A 70 34.42 3.88 6.77
N ARG A 71 35.61 3.58 7.29
CA ARG A 71 36.73 3.09 6.47
C ARG A 71 36.54 1.64 6.03
N LEU A 72 36.05 0.76 6.90
CA LEU A 72 35.85 -0.66 6.60
C LEU A 72 34.76 -0.89 5.56
N LYS A 73 33.66 -0.14 5.64
CA LYS A 73 32.46 -0.34 4.82
C LYS A 73 32.25 0.73 3.75
N GLN A 74 33.10 1.75 3.69
CA GLN A 74 32.96 2.90 2.78
C GLN A 74 31.60 3.61 2.90
N ILE A 75 31.11 3.76 4.13
CA ILE A 75 29.82 4.38 4.45
C ILE A 75 29.99 5.78 5.03
N THR A 76 28.93 6.59 4.97
CA THR A 76 28.90 7.94 5.54
C THR A 76 28.86 7.90 7.07
N PHE A 77 29.24 9.02 7.70
CA PHE A 77 29.20 9.17 9.16
C PHE A 77 27.81 8.88 9.76
N LYS A 78 26.73 9.28 9.06
CA LYS A 78 25.35 9.07 9.51
C LYS A 78 24.95 7.60 9.45
N GLU A 79 25.35 6.89 8.41
CA GLU A 79 25.11 5.45 8.25
C GLU A 79 25.88 4.64 9.30
N ALA A 80 27.14 5.01 9.56
CA ALA A 80 27.95 4.39 10.61
C ALA A 80 27.32 4.57 12.01
N LEU A 81 26.75 5.75 12.32
CA LEU A 81 26.04 5.96 13.59
C LEU A 81 24.75 5.12 13.71
N ASN A 82 23.99 4.97 12.61
CA ASN A 82 22.78 4.15 12.60
C ASN A 82 23.09 2.65 12.80
N GLU A 83 24.20 2.18 12.24
CA GLU A 83 24.63 0.80 12.41
C GLU A 83 25.09 0.54 13.85
N LEU A 84 25.86 1.47 14.42
CA LEU A 84 26.30 1.39 15.81
C LEU A 84 25.14 1.48 16.81
N SER A 85 24.07 2.22 16.51
CA SER A 85 22.89 2.24 17.37
C SER A 85 22.11 0.91 17.34
N SER A 86 22.10 0.22 16.20
CA SER A 86 21.36 -1.03 16.00
C SER A 86 22.06 -2.25 16.65
N ASN A 87 23.40 -2.22 16.74
CA ASN A 87 24.18 -3.31 17.35
C ASN A 87 24.33 -3.21 18.89
N SER A 88 23.83 -2.13 19.51
CA SER A 88 23.94 -1.90 20.96
C SER A 88 22.92 -2.64 21.84
N ASP A 89 22.06 -3.48 21.26
CA ASP A 89 21.01 -4.22 21.99
C ASP A 89 21.46 -5.56 22.62
N ASN A 90 22.73 -5.93 22.50
CA ASN A 90 23.27 -7.15 23.10
C ASN A 90 24.02 -6.88 24.43
N GLY A 91 23.27 -6.74 25.54
CA GLY A 91 23.73 -7.18 26.87
C GLY A 91 23.74 -6.17 28.03
N ARG A 92 22.90 -6.46 29.03
CA ARG A 92 22.79 -5.91 30.41
C ARG A 92 22.19 -4.51 30.57
N ASP A 93 20.86 -4.50 30.66
CA ASP A 93 20.08 -3.41 31.23
C ASP A 93 20.16 -3.49 32.77
N THR A 94 21.08 -2.73 33.39
CA THR A 94 21.34 -2.73 34.85
C THR A 94 20.23 -2.03 35.66
N THR A 95 19.16 -1.58 35.02
CA THR A 95 18.03 -0.89 35.67
C THR A 95 16.82 -1.77 35.98
N LYS A 96 16.80 -3.02 35.48
CA LYS A 96 15.63 -3.90 35.59
C LYS A 96 15.83 -4.98 36.67
N GLN A 97 15.05 -4.90 37.75
CA GLN A 97 15.00 -5.94 38.79
C GLN A 97 14.04 -7.05 38.38
N ILE A 98 14.37 -8.31 38.67
CA ILE A 98 13.47 -9.44 38.44
C ILE A 98 12.35 -9.39 39.49
N GLU A 99 11.11 -9.28 39.02
CA GLU A 99 9.90 -9.31 39.84
C GLU A 99 9.43 -10.75 40.08
N ALA A 100 9.44 -11.58 39.03
CA ALA A 100 8.98 -12.97 39.07
C ALA A 100 9.65 -13.82 37.98
N VAL A 101 9.76 -15.13 38.24
CA VAL A 101 10.27 -16.13 37.30
C VAL A 101 9.25 -17.27 37.22
N TYR A 102 8.79 -17.56 36.01
CA TYR A 102 7.80 -18.61 35.73
C TYR A 102 8.47 -19.78 35.00
N PRO A 103 8.68 -20.93 35.66
CA PRO A 103 9.30 -22.10 35.05
C PRO A 103 8.31 -22.87 34.17
N TYR A 104 8.71 -23.15 32.93
CA TYR A 104 7.99 -24.02 32.01
C TYR A 104 8.70 -25.36 31.97
N THR A 105 8.00 -26.41 32.41
CA THR A 105 8.55 -27.76 32.54
C THR A 105 7.91 -28.72 31.55
N ASP A 106 8.59 -29.81 31.25
CA ASP A 106 8.00 -30.95 30.56
C ASP A 106 6.97 -31.71 31.44
N GLU A 107 6.44 -32.79 30.88
CA GLU A 107 5.47 -33.67 31.54
C GLU A 107 6.02 -34.34 32.81
N GLY A 108 7.34 -34.48 32.93
CA GLY A 108 8.03 -35.03 34.09
C GLY A 108 8.49 -33.98 35.10
N GLY A 109 8.21 -32.70 34.86
CA GLY A 109 8.65 -31.60 35.72
C GLY A 109 10.08 -31.10 35.44
N ILE A 110 10.72 -31.55 34.37
CA ILE A 110 12.06 -31.10 33.98
C ILE A 110 11.96 -29.72 33.33
N LEU A 111 12.77 -28.77 33.80
CA LEU A 111 12.78 -27.39 33.33
C LEU A 111 13.23 -27.28 31.87
N LEU A 112 12.36 -26.74 31.02
CA LEU A 112 12.64 -26.46 29.60
C LEU A 112 13.10 -25.01 29.41
N PHE A 113 12.33 -24.06 29.93
CA PHE A 113 12.64 -22.63 29.88
C PHE A 113 11.93 -21.85 30.99
N GLU A 114 12.24 -20.56 31.09
CA GLU A 114 11.66 -19.65 32.07
C GLU A 114 11.20 -18.36 31.39
N VAL A 115 10.04 -17.85 31.80
CA VAL A 115 9.61 -16.49 31.52
C VAL A 115 9.93 -15.63 32.73
N VAL A 116 10.69 -14.56 32.54
CA VAL A 116 11.15 -13.65 33.58
C VAL A 116 10.43 -12.32 33.41
N ARG A 117 9.75 -11.88 34.46
CA ARG A 117 9.12 -10.57 34.56
C ARG A 117 10.03 -9.61 35.32
N PHE A 118 10.20 -8.40 34.78
CA PHE A 118 11.05 -7.35 35.35
C PHE A 118 10.23 -6.12 35.80
N VAL A 119 10.80 -5.32 36.69
CA VAL A 119 10.35 -3.96 37.02
C VAL A 119 11.33 -2.94 36.42
N PRO A 120 10.87 -1.95 35.61
CA PRO A 120 9.50 -1.74 35.13
C PRO A 120 8.99 -2.86 34.18
N LYS A 121 7.66 -3.09 34.18
CA LYS A 121 6.95 -4.26 33.60
C LYS A 121 7.42 -4.60 32.19
N THR A 122 8.35 -5.55 32.09
CA THR A 122 8.82 -6.14 30.84
C THR A 122 9.04 -7.64 31.03
N PHE A 123 8.87 -8.43 29.97
CA PHE A 123 9.03 -9.88 30.02
C PHE A 123 10.17 -10.32 29.10
N ARG A 124 10.99 -11.28 29.55
CA ARG A 124 12.01 -11.94 28.72
C ARG A 124 12.03 -13.43 28.99
N GLN A 125 12.45 -14.20 27.99
CA GLN A 125 12.55 -15.65 28.08
C GLN A 125 14.00 -16.10 28.15
N ARG A 126 14.27 -17.15 28.92
CA ARG A 126 15.58 -17.78 29.01
C ARG A 126 15.48 -19.28 29.17
N ARG A 127 16.48 -20.00 28.70
CA ARG A 127 16.61 -21.46 28.83
C ARG A 127 17.83 -21.86 29.66
N PRO A 128 17.82 -23.05 30.30
CA PRO A 128 19.03 -23.62 30.88
C PRO A 128 20.11 -23.82 29.81
N ASP A 129 21.38 -23.62 30.19
CA ASP A 129 22.54 -23.89 29.32
C ASP A 129 23.10 -25.32 29.48
N GLY A 130 22.48 -26.15 30.32
CA GLY A 130 22.93 -27.50 30.68
C GLY A 130 24.12 -27.55 31.64
N ARG A 131 24.67 -26.41 32.08
CA ARG A 131 25.81 -26.27 33.00
C ARG A 131 25.51 -25.42 34.23
N GLY A 132 24.22 -25.13 34.48
CA GLY A 132 23.74 -24.33 35.62
C GLY A 132 23.58 -22.84 35.34
N GLY A 133 23.92 -22.38 34.13
CA GLY A 133 23.68 -21.02 33.65
C GLY A 133 22.38 -20.88 32.84
N ARG A 134 22.16 -19.66 32.32
CA ARG A 134 20.94 -19.28 31.58
C ARG A 134 21.28 -18.54 30.29
N ILE A 135 20.59 -18.90 29.20
CA ILE A 135 20.72 -18.26 27.88
C ILE A 135 19.43 -17.51 27.56
N TRP A 136 19.51 -16.23 27.19
CA TRP A 136 18.36 -15.34 26.94
C TRP A 136 17.74 -15.52 25.55
N ASN A 137 17.36 -16.76 25.20
CA ASN A 137 16.57 -17.11 24.04
C ASN A 137 15.88 -18.46 24.26
N LEU A 138 15.03 -18.88 23.31
CA LEU A 138 14.33 -20.15 23.35
C LEU A 138 14.76 -21.13 22.25
N ASP A 139 15.92 -20.91 21.60
CA ASP A 139 16.18 -21.49 20.28
C ASP A 139 15.97 -23.00 20.18
N GLY A 140 16.80 -23.88 20.69
CA GLY A 140 16.54 -25.34 20.56
C GLY A 140 15.51 -25.90 21.56
N VAL A 141 14.51 -25.13 22.02
CA VAL A 141 13.65 -25.52 23.15
C VAL A 141 12.23 -25.83 22.71
N ARG A 142 11.71 -26.96 23.19
CA ARG A 142 10.30 -27.33 23.05
C ARG A 142 9.43 -26.35 23.85
N ILE A 143 8.49 -25.71 23.16
CA ILE A 143 7.56 -24.77 23.77
C ILE A 143 6.33 -25.52 24.26
N VAL A 144 5.92 -25.25 25.49
CA VAL A 144 4.80 -25.93 26.15
C VAL A 144 3.91 -24.91 26.88
N PRO A 145 2.65 -25.24 27.20
CA PRO A 145 1.83 -24.45 28.10
C PRO A 145 2.44 -24.37 29.51
N TYR A 146 2.16 -23.28 30.22
CA TYR A 146 2.60 -23.13 31.61
C TYR A 146 1.93 -24.18 32.51
N ARG A 147 2.63 -24.73 33.51
CA ARG A 147 2.08 -25.76 34.42
C ARG A 147 1.57 -27.01 33.69
N LEU A 148 2.32 -27.48 32.69
CA LEU A 148 1.95 -28.64 31.87
C LEU A 148 1.64 -29.93 32.68
N PRO A 149 2.38 -30.30 33.74
CA PRO A 149 2.04 -31.47 34.54
C PRO A 149 0.61 -31.41 35.11
N GLU A 150 0.19 -30.25 35.62
CA GLU A 150 -1.13 -30.02 36.18
C GLU A 150 -2.23 -30.02 35.11
N VAL A 151 -1.95 -29.46 33.92
CA VAL A 151 -2.85 -29.53 32.76
C VAL A 151 -3.12 -30.99 32.39
N LYS A 152 -2.08 -31.84 32.39
CA LYS A 152 -2.24 -33.27 32.07
C LYS A 152 -3.06 -34.01 33.13
N ALA A 153 -2.81 -33.73 34.41
CA ALA A 153 -3.44 -34.42 35.54
C ALA A 153 -4.92 -34.08 35.76
N SER A 154 -5.42 -32.98 35.16
CA SER A 154 -6.75 -32.43 35.50
C SER A 154 -7.75 -32.59 34.36
N ASP A 155 -9.00 -32.97 34.68
CA ASP A 155 -10.08 -33.07 33.67
C ASP A 155 -10.68 -31.72 33.28
N THR A 156 -10.59 -30.74 34.17
CA THR A 156 -10.99 -29.36 33.91
C THR A 156 -9.77 -28.46 33.99
N VAL A 157 -9.55 -27.62 32.98
CA VAL A 157 -8.39 -26.72 32.90
C VAL A 157 -8.84 -25.29 32.59
N PHE A 158 -8.34 -24.37 33.42
CA PHE A 158 -8.53 -22.94 33.26
C PHE A 158 -7.41 -22.33 32.42
N ILE A 159 -7.74 -21.46 31.47
CA ILE A 159 -6.77 -20.74 30.64
C ILE A 159 -6.89 -19.25 30.94
N CYS A 160 -5.78 -18.65 31.36
CA CYS A 160 -5.68 -17.21 31.62
C CYS A 160 -4.73 -16.53 30.63
N GLU A 161 -4.77 -15.20 30.55
CA GLU A 161 -3.86 -14.43 29.69
C GLU A 161 -2.39 -14.44 30.18
N GLY A 162 -2.15 -14.57 31.50
CA GLY A 162 -0.80 -14.50 32.08
C GLY A 162 -0.49 -15.52 33.18
N GLU A 163 0.80 -15.73 33.45
CA GLU A 163 1.28 -16.74 34.42
C GLU A 163 0.90 -16.39 35.87
N LYS A 164 0.82 -15.10 36.20
CA LYS A 164 0.42 -14.63 37.53
C LYS A 164 -1.02 -15.08 37.86
N ASP A 165 -1.93 -14.92 36.92
CA ASP A 165 -3.33 -15.33 37.04
C ASP A 165 -3.45 -16.84 37.19
N CYS A 166 -2.66 -17.60 36.42
CA CYS A 166 -2.58 -19.05 36.55
C CYS A 166 -2.15 -19.47 37.96
N ASN A 167 -1.15 -18.79 38.53
CA ASN A 167 -0.70 -19.09 39.89
C ASN A 167 -1.77 -18.74 40.94
N ASN A 168 -2.51 -17.64 40.76
CA ASN A 168 -3.59 -17.28 41.68
C ASN A 168 -4.76 -18.27 41.61
N LEU A 169 -5.11 -18.77 40.42
CA LEU A 169 -6.10 -19.85 40.29
C LEU A 169 -5.60 -21.18 40.87
N ALA A 170 -4.32 -21.51 40.67
CA ALA A 170 -3.71 -22.70 41.27
C ALA A 170 -3.73 -22.65 42.80
N ASN A 171 -3.48 -21.48 43.39
CA ASN A 171 -3.51 -21.28 44.85
C ASN A 171 -4.89 -21.52 45.46
N ILE A 172 -5.96 -21.37 44.67
CA ILE A 172 -7.33 -21.65 45.10
C ILE A 172 -7.83 -23.04 44.64
N GLY A 173 -6.91 -23.91 44.21
CA GLY A 173 -7.17 -25.31 43.90
C GLY A 173 -7.63 -25.60 42.47
N LEU A 174 -7.49 -24.64 41.54
CA LEU A 174 -7.90 -24.81 40.14
C LEU A 174 -6.69 -25.05 39.23
N ALA A 175 -6.77 -26.06 38.36
CA ALA A 175 -5.73 -26.32 37.38
C ALA A 175 -5.76 -25.24 36.29
N ALA A 176 -4.73 -24.39 36.25
CA ALA A 176 -4.68 -23.24 35.34
C ALA A 176 -3.39 -23.18 34.52
N THR A 177 -3.48 -22.66 33.30
CA THR A 177 -2.38 -22.57 32.34
C THR A 177 -2.49 -21.33 31.44
N THR A 178 -1.40 -21.01 30.76
CA THR A 178 -1.32 -19.95 29.75
C THR A 178 -0.22 -20.28 28.73
N ASN A 179 -0.18 -19.55 27.62
CA ASN A 179 0.91 -19.63 26.64
C ASN A 179 2.04 -18.65 26.98
N PRO A 180 3.30 -18.97 26.64
CA PRO A 180 4.37 -17.99 26.73
C PRO A 180 4.16 -16.87 25.70
N GLN A 181 4.79 -15.71 25.95
CA GLN A 181 4.75 -14.51 25.09
C GLN A 181 3.44 -13.70 25.11
N GLY A 182 2.47 -14.07 25.94
CA GLY A 182 1.24 -13.30 26.18
C GLY A 182 0.17 -13.45 25.09
N ALA A 183 -0.82 -12.56 25.11
CA ALA A 183 -2.00 -12.60 24.23
C ALA A 183 -1.64 -12.73 22.74
N GLY A 184 -2.41 -13.56 22.03
CA GLY A 184 -2.28 -13.80 20.59
C GLY A 184 -1.09 -14.68 20.18
N LYS A 185 -0.39 -15.31 21.14
CA LYS A 185 0.73 -16.24 20.88
C LYS A 185 0.40 -17.70 21.19
N TRP A 186 -0.90 -18.04 21.28
CA TRP A 186 -1.35 -19.41 21.43
C TRP A 186 -1.01 -20.25 20.19
N ARG A 187 -0.37 -21.40 20.41
CA ARG A 187 0.06 -22.28 19.33
C ARG A 187 -0.89 -23.46 19.17
N GLY A 188 -1.23 -23.80 17.93
CA GLY A 188 -2.11 -24.93 17.63
C GLY A 188 -1.57 -26.28 18.14
N GLU A 189 -0.24 -26.41 18.24
CA GLU A 189 0.43 -27.60 18.80
C GLU A 189 0.05 -27.90 20.26
N PHE A 190 -0.48 -26.91 21.00
CA PHE A 190 -0.92 -27.13 22.38
C PHE A 190 -2.20 -27.95 22.48
N SER A 191 -3.02 -28.02 21.43
CA SER A 191 -4.33 -28.69 21.44
C SER A 191 -4.25 -30.16 21.86
N GLN A 192 -3.12 -30.82 21.59
CA GLN A 192 -2.84 -32.20 22.02
C GLN A 192 -2.95 -32.40 23.54
N TYR A 193 -2.66 -31.37 24.34
CA TYR A 193 -2.69 -31.45 25.81
C TYR A 193 -4.09 -31.27 26.40
N PHE A 194 -5.04 -30.79 25.59
CA PHE A 194 -6.41 -30.46 26.01
C PHE A 194 -7.45 -31.44 25.46
N THR A 195 -7.01 -32.52 24.82
CA THR A 195 -7.90 -33.51 24.22
C THR A 195 -8.79 -34.18 25.28
N GLY A 196 -10.11 -34.10 25.12
CA GLY A 196 -11.10 -34.72 26.01
C GLY A 196 -11.32 -34.02 27.36
N LYS A 197 -10.76 -32.82 27.58
CA LYS A 197 -10.88 -32.04 28.83
C LYS A 197 -11.93 -30.94 28.73
N ASP A 198 -12.47 -30.49 29.87
CA ASP A 198 -13.33 -29.31 29.96
C ASP A 198 -12.48 -28.05 30.14
N ILE A 199 -12.66 -27.08 29.25
CA ILE A 199 -11.82 -25.88 29.19
C ILE A 199 -12.62 -24.66 29.63
N VAL A 200 -12.03 -23.87 30.51
CA VAL A 200 -12.59 -22.59 30.96
C VAL A 200 -11.59 -21.49 30.64
N ILE A 201 -11.92 -20.59 29.74
CA ILE A 201 -11.07 -19.48 29.35
C ILE A 201 -11.54 -18.24 30.10
N ILE A 202 -10.63 -17.59 30.83
CA ILE A 202 -10.91 -16.35 31.56
C ILE A 202 -10.06 -15.24 30.93
N CYS A 203 -10.72 -14.27 30.31
CA CYS A 203 -10.07 -13.16 29.64
C CYS A 203 -9.82 -12.00 30.60
N ASP A 204 -8.83 -11.17 30.29
CA ASP A 204 -8.73 -9.83 30.87
C ASP A 204 -9.95 -8.99 30.42
N ASN A 205 -10.40 -8.07 31.28
CA ASN A 205 -11.57 -7.21 31.05
C ASN A 205 -11.29 -6.09 30.03
N ASP A 206 -10.84 -6.45 28.84
CA ASP A 206 -10.64 -5.55 27.71
C ASP A 206 -10.82 -6.26 26.36
N GLU A 207 -10.83 -5.47 25.28
CA GLU A 207 -11.05 -5.99 23.92
C GLU A 207 -9.92 -6.93 23.44
N PRO A 208 -8.62 -6.64 23.68
CA PRO A 208 -7.55 -7.59 23.39
C PRO A 208 -7.69 -8.94 24.10
N GLY A 209 -8.05 -8.94 25.39
CA GLY A 209 -8.26 -10.14 26.19
C GLY A 209 -9.41 -10.98 25.64
N ALA A 210 -10.55 -10.36 25.30
CA ALA A 210 -11.67 -11.04 24.67
C ALA A 210 -11.28 -11.69 23.33
N LYS A 211 -10.56 -10.97 22.46
CA LYS A 211 -10.07 -11.52 21.18
C LYS A 211 -9.11 -12.70 21.38
N HIS A 212 -8.22 -12.60 22.37
CA HIS A 212 -7.30 -13.69 22.69
C HIS A 212 -8.06 -14.94 23.16
N GLY A 213 -9.04 -14.79 24.06
CA GLY A 213 -9.83 -15.93 24.53
C GLY A 213 -10.63 -16.62 23.43
N GLN A 214 -11.22 -15.85 22.51
CA GLN A 214 -11.91 -16.39 21.33
C GLN A 214 -10.96 -17.16 20.41
N ASP A 215 -9.75 -16.63 20.16
CA ASP A 215 -8.73 -17.29 19.35
C ASP A 215 -8.28 -18.64 19.96
N VAL A 216 -8.11 -18.68 21.28
CA VAL A 216 -7.78 -19.92 22.01
C VAL A 216 -8.93 -20.92 21.92
N ALA A 217 -10.17 -20.47 22.15
CA ALA A 217 -11.36 -21.32 22.05
C ALA A 217 -11.48 -21.97 20.67
N GLN A 218 -11.30 -21.17 19.61
CA GLN A 218 -11.35 -21.64 18.23
C GLN A 218 -10.30 -22.71 17.92
N LYS A 219 -9.09 -22.57 18.46
CA LYS A 219 -8.02 -23.56 18.27
C LYS A 219 -8.26 -24.86 19.05
N LEU A 220 -8.96 -24.79 20.18
CA LEU A 220 -9.20 -25.94 21.06
C LEU A 220 -10.52 -26.67 20.77
N VAL A 221 -11.44 -26.08 20.01
CA VAL A 221 -12.80 -26.60 19.77
C VAL A 221 -12.86 -28.04 19.29
N THR A 222 -11.89 -28.47 18.46
CA THR A 222 -11.86 -29.82 17.89
C THR A 222 -11.26 -30.86 18.84
N SER A 223 -10.57 -30.42 19.89
CA SER A 223 -9.83 -31.30 20.81
C SER A 223 -10.50 -31.38 22.19
N ALA A 224 -10.99 -30.24 22.71
CA ALA A 224 -11.62 -30.15 24.02
C ALA A 224 -12.98 -30.87 24.06
N ARG A 225 -13.37 -31.39 25.23
CA ARG A 225 -14.70 -31.96 25.48
C ARG A 225 -15.75 -30.86 25.56
N SER A 226 -15.43 -29.77 26.23
CA SER A 226 -16.28 -28.59 26.32
C SER A 226 -15.41 -27.34 26.49
N ILE A 227 -15.92 -26.19 26.06
CA ILE A 227 -15.24 -24.90 26.22
C ILE A 227 -16.26 -23.94 26.81
N LYS A 228 -15.83 -23.12 27.77
CA LYS A 228 -16.56 -21.94 28.26
C LYS A 228 -15.63 -20.75 28.23
N VAL A 229 -16.12 -19.59 27.80
CA VAL A 229 -15.33 -18.36 27.72
C VAL A 229 -16.01 -17.30 28.59
N ILE A 230 -15.26 -16.78 29.56
CA ILE A 230 -15.65 -15.66 30.42
C ILE A 230 -14.91 -14.43 29.90
N GLU A 231 -15.55 -13.69 29.02
CA GLU A 231 -14.97 -12.48 28.40
C GLU A 231 -14.92 -11.28 29.35
N GLN A 232 -15.82 -11.25 30.34
CA GLN A 232 -15.92 -10.17 31.30
C GLN A 232 -16.19 -10.72 32.69
N LEU A 233 -15.27 -10.46 33.61
CA LEU A 233 -15.41 -10.74 35.03
C LEU A 233 -16.23 -9.63 35.70
N PRO A 234 -17.33 -9.96 36.41
CA PRO A 234 -18.21 -8.96 37.00
C PRO A 234 -17.51 -8.21 38.13
N GLY A 235 -17.66 -6.88 38.14
CA GLY A 235 -17.12 -6.00 39.19
C GLY A 235 -15.64 -5.64 39.03
N VAL A 236 -14.99 -6.07 37.95
CA VAL A 236 -13.58 -5.78 37.65
C VAL A 236 -13.48 -4.63 36.64
N PRO A 237 -12.65 -3.61 36.88
CA PRO A 237 -12.50 -2.46 35.98
C PRO A 237 -11.91 -2.86 34.62
N THR A 238 -11.99 -1.96 33.64
CA THR A 238 -11.36 -2.16 32.31
C THR A 238 -9.86 -2.45 32.46
N LYS A 239 -9.36 -3.45 31.73
CA LYS A 239 -7.99 -4.02 31.84
C LYS A 239 -7.68 -4.76 33.14
N GLY A 240 -8.67 -5.02 33.97
CA GLY A 240 -8.49 -5.88 35.15
C GLY A 240 -8.51 -7.35 34.79
N ASP A 241 -7.87 -8.17 35.61
CA ASP A 241 -7.67 -9.60 35.40
C ASP A 241 -8.40 -10.43 36.48
N VAL A 242 -8.29 -11.77 36.40
CA VAL A 242 -8.85 -12.65 37.44
C VAL A 242 -8.16 -12.48 38.80
N SER A 243 -6.90 -12.06 38.82
CA SER A 243 -6.22 -11.71 40.06
C SER A 243 -6.88 -10.51 40.75
N ASP A 244 -7.37 -9.53 40.00
CA ASP A 244 -8.11 -8.40 40.54
C ASP A 244 -9.52 -8.80 40.97
N TRP A 245 -10.18 -9.70 40.22
CA TRP A 245 -11.45 -10.28 40.64
C TRP A 245 -11.37 -10.98 42.00
N LEU A 246 -10.33 -11.76 42.25
CA LEU A 246 -10.12 -12.49 43.51
C LEU A 246 -9.85 -11.56 44.71
N LYS A 247 -9.46 -10.30 44.49
CA LYS A 247 -9.26 -9.31 45.57
C LYS A 247 -10.57 -8.65 46.02
N ILE A 248 -11.64 -8.77 45.24
CA ILE A 248 -12.94 -8.16 45.59
C ILE A 248 -13.53 -8.95 46.77
N PRO A 249 -13.91 -8.29 47.88
CA PRO A 249 -14.49 -8.97 49.03
C PRO A 249 -15.72 -9.82 48.66
N GLY A 250 -15.74 -11.08 49.12
CA GLY A 250 -16.83 -12.02 48.81
C GLY A 250 -16.73 -12.71 47.45
N ASN A 251 -15.59 -12.61 46.76
CA ASN A 251 -15.24 -13.47 45.65
C ASN A 251 -14.32 -14.61 46.14
N ASP A 252 -14.72 -15.85 45.87
CA ASP A 252 -14.01 -17.07 46.25
C ASP A 252 -14.11 -18.13 45.14
N THR A 253 -13.49 -19.29 45.35
CA THR A 253 -13.51 -20.41 44.40
C THR A 253 -14.93 -20.86 44.08
N GLU A 254 -15.83 -20.89 45.08
CA GLU A 254 -17.20 -21.37 44.88
C GLU A 254 -17.98 -20.43 43.97
N LYS A 255 -17.84 -19.12 44.17
CA LYS A 255 -18.45 -18.10 43.32
C LYS A 255 -17.87 -18.09 41.91
N LEU A 256 -16.56 -18.33 41.76
CA LEU A 256 -15.95 -18.48 40.44
C LEU A 256 -16.49 -19.72 39.72
N LEU A 257 -16.58 -20.86 40.41
CA LEU A 257 -17.17 -22.08 39.85
C LEU A 257 -18.65 -21.91 39.52
N LYS A 258 -19.39 -21.14 40.33
CA LYS A 258 -20.77 -20.77 40.02
C LYS A 258 -20.83 -19.94 38.73
N LEU A 259 -19.97 -18.92 38.59
CA LEU A 259 -19.86 -18.14 37.36
C LEU A 259 -19.58 -19.05 36.15
N VAL A 260 -18.64 -19.99 36.28
CA VAL A 260 -18.34 -20.97 35.23
C VAL A 260 -19.55 -21.85 34.90
N ARG A 261 -20.34 -22.28 35.88
CA ARG A 261 -21.57 -23.06 35.64
C ARG A 261 -22.58 -22.24 34.85
N ASP A 262 -22.78 -20.99 35.25
CA ASP A 262 -23.73 -20.05 34.66
C ASP A 262 -23.28 -19.57 33.26
N THR A 263 -21.98 -19.62 32.95
CA THR A 263 -21.45 -19.33 31.61
C THR A 263 -21.93 -20.39 30.61
N PRO A 264 -22.52 -19.99 29.47
CA PRO A 264 -22.95 -20.94 28.44
C PRO A 264 -21.76 -21.69 27.83
N LEU A 265 -22.02 -22.88 27.29
CA LEU A 265 -21.02 -23.57 26.47
C LEU A 265 -20.67 -22.69 25.28
N TRP A 266 -19.37 -22.48 25.09
CA TRP A 266 -18.84 -21.82 23.93
C TRP A 266 -18.98 -22.76 22.74
N SER A 267 -19.65 -22.27 21.71
CA SER A 267 -19.63 -22.85 20.37
C SER A 267 -18.83 -21.91 19.48
N PRO A 268 -18.13 -22.44 18.45
CA PRO A 268 -17.55 -21.59 17.43
C PRO A 268 -18.69 -20.75 16.86
N GLN A 269 -18.64 -19.45 17.15
CA GLN A 269 -19.51 -18.52 16.47
C GLN A 269 -19.04 -18.58 15.02
N ALA A 270 -19.78 -19.29 14.16
CA ALA A 270 -19.80 -18.93 12.75
C ALA A 270 -19.99 -17.42 12.76
N ASP A 271 -19.02 -16.69 12.19
CA ASP A 271 -18.92 -15.24 12.26
C ASP A 271 -20.29 -14.61 12.47
N LYS A 272 -20.56 -14.08 13.67
CA LYS A 272 -21.78 -13.33 13.95
C LYS A 272 -21.71 -12.03 13.13
N LYS A 273 -21.95 -12.16 11.84
CA LYS A 273 -22.73 -11.22 11.06
C LYS A 273 -24.12 -11.84 10.96
N ASP A 274 -25.05 -11.16 11.63
CA ASP A 274 -26.48 -11.16 11.35
C ASP A 274 -27.21 -12.51 11.47
N ASP A 275 -27.86 -12.76 12.61
CA ASP A 275 -29.13 -13.49 12.58
C ASP A 275 -30.03 -13.12 13.77
N GLU A 276 -30.65 -11.94 13.66
CA GLU A 276 -32.03 -11.73 14.12
C GLU A 276 -32.96 -11.36 12.94
N SER A 277 -32.53 -11.62 11.70
CA SER A 277 -33.41 -11.57 10.52
C SER A 277 -33.02 -12.70 9.57
N GLY A 278 -33.75 -13.81 9.64
CA GLY A 278 -33.46 -15.04 8.88
C GLY A 278 -33.01 -14.79 7.45
N PHE A 279 -31.70 -14.76 7.23
CA PHE A 279 -31.11 -14.57 5.93
C PHE A 279 -30.84 -15.94 5.33
N ASP A 280 -31.87 -16.47 4.67
CA ASP A 280 -31.72 -17.64 3.82
C ASP A 280 -30.76 -17.29 2.67
N LEU A 281 -29.50 -17.75 2.78
CA LEU A 281 -28.43 -17.47 1.82
C LEU A 281 -28.83 -17.88 0.40
N THR A 282 -29.70 -18.88 0.24
CA THR A 282 -30.18 -19.31 -1.08
C THR A 282 -31.00 -18.23 -1.79
N LYS A 283 -31.62 -17.31 -1.05
CA LYS A 283 -32.34 -16.14 -1.60
C LYS A 283 -31.39 -15.03 -2.08
N ALA A 284 -30.13 -15.04 -1.65
CA ALA A 284 -29.12 -14.11 -2.13
C ALA A 284 -28.37 -14.63 -3.38
N LEU A 285 -28.53 -15.91 -3.71
CA LEU A 285 -27.92 -16.54 -4.88
C LEU A 285 -28.86 -16.43 -6.07
N LYS A 286 -28.33 -16.02 -7.22
CA LYS A 286 -29.05 -16.07 -8.49
C LYS A 286 -28.70 -17.35 -9.22
N ILE A 287 -29.71 -18.06 -9.72
CA ILE A 287 -29.46 -19.19 -10.64
C ILE A 287 -29.01 -18.65 -12.00
N GLY A 288 -28.28 -19.48 -12.76
CA GLY A 288 -27.73 -19.06 -14.05
C GLY A 288 -28.79 -18.53 -15.04
N ALA A 289 -30.02 -19.02 -14.98
CA ALA A 289 -31.12 -18.52 -15.81
C ALA A 289 -31.48 -17.07 -15.49
N GLU A 290 -31.55 -16.70 -14.21
CA GLU A 290 -31.78 -15.31 -13.78
C GLU A 290 -30.64 -14.39 -14.21
N LEU A 291 -29.39 -14.89 -14.21
CA LEU A 291 -28.25 -14.12 -14.72
C LEU A 291 -28.31 -13.90 -16.24
N GLN A 292 -28.91 -14.83 -16.99
CA GLN A 292 -29.05 -14.70 -18.46
C GLN A 292 -30.12 -13.67 -18.86
N GLU A 293 -31.11 -13.42 -17.99
CA GLU A 293 -32.13 -12.40 -18.21
C GLU A 293 -31.65 -10.98 -17.84
N LEU A 294 -30.54 -10.85 -17.11
CA LEU A 294 -29.93 -9.56 -16.80
C LEU A 294 -29.23 -8.98 -18.03
N ASP A 295 -29.94 -8.10 -18.75
CA ASP A 295 -29.32 -7.25 -19.77
C ASP A 295 -28.59 -6.07 -19.12
N LEU A 296 -27.38 -6.34 -18.63
CA LEU A 296 -26.50 -5.36 -17.99
C LEU A 296 -25.36 -5.01 -18.97
N PRO A 297 -25.57 -4.06 -19.91
CA PRO A 297 -24.51 -3.64 -20.80
C PRO A 297 -23.36 -3.02 -20.01
N VAL A 298 -22.13 -3.22 -20.50
CA VAL A 298 -20.95 -2.60 -19.92
C VAL A 298 -21.12 -1.09 -19.95
N SER A 299 -21.18 -0.48 -18.77
CA SER A 299 -21.20 0.97 -18.60
C SER A 299 -19.77 1.52 -18.69
N TRP A 300 -19.61 2.72 -19.26
CA TRP A 300 -18.30 3.31 -19.51
C TRP A 300 -18.22 4.71 -18.88
N ALA A 301 -17.16 4.97 -18.13
CA ALA A 301 -16.78 6.32 -17.73
C ALA A 301 -16.20 7.07 -18.93
N VAL A 302 -15.41 6.38 -19.76
CA VAL A 302 -14.94 6.84 -21.07
C VAL A 302 -15.11 5.70 -22.06
N LYS A 303 -15.92 5.88 -23.11
CA LYS A 303 -16.27 4.81 -24.05
C LYS A 303 -15.02 4.14 -24.64
N GLY A 304 -14.93 2.82 -24.52
CA GLY A 304 -13.82 2.00 -25.03
C GLY A 304 -12.54 2.02 -24.18
N LEU A 305 -12.37 2.98 -23.28
CA LEU A 305 -11.15 3.13 -22.48
C LEU A 305 -11.33 2.82 -21.00
N LEU A 306 -12.37 3.37 -20.36
CA LEU A 306 -12.60 3.26 -18.93
C LEU A 306 -13.98 2.66 -18.65
N PRO A 307 -14.08 1.35 -18.45
CA PRO A 307 -15.33 0.73 -18.00
C PRO A 307 -15.63 1.13 -16.56
N GLN A 308 -16.91 1.37 -16.25
CA GLN A 308 -17.35 1.65 -14.87
C GLN A 308 -17.26 0.40 -14.00
N GLU A 309 -17.13 0.58 -12.69
CA GLU A 309 -17.06 -0.51 -11.70
C GLU A 309 -15.96 -1.53 -12.04
N ALA A 310 -14.83 -1.04 -12.57
CA ALA A 310 -13.69 -1.84 -12.98
C ALA A 310 -12.38 -1.25 -12.45
N ILE A 311 -11.37 -2.12 -12.28
CA ILE A 311 -9.99 -1.71 -11.99
C ILE A 311 -9.22 -1.59 -13.29
N THR A 312 -8.94 -0.37 -13.72
CA THR A 312 -8.14 -0.08 -14.90
C THR A 312 -6.73 0.34 -14.53
N LEU A 313 -5.73 -0.34 -15.10
CA LEU A 313 -4.32 0.03 -14.99
C LEU A 313 -3.92 0.88 -16.20
N LEU A 314 -3.25 2.02 -15.98
CA LEU A 314 -2.62 2.82 -17.02
C LEU A 314 -1.10 2.78 -16.88
N SER A 315 -0.47 1.97 -17.73
CA SER A 315 0.98 1.74 -17.73
C SER A 315 1.69 2.61 -18.76
N ALA A 316 2.73 3.33 -18.34
CA ALA A 316 3.62 4.05 -19.27
C ALA A 316 4.98 4.31 -18.63
N ARG A 317 6.01 4.54 -19.45
CA ARG A 317 7.32 5.01 -18.98
C ARG A 317 7.19 6.33 -18.22
N GLY A 318 8.13 6.58 -17.30
CA GLY A 318 8.23 7.88 -16.63
C GLY A 318 8.40 9.01 -17.67
N GLY A 319 7.73 10.15 -17.46
CA GLY A 319 7.80 11.29 -18.39
C GLY A 319 6.88 11.23 -19.60
N MET A 320 6.12 10.15 -19.83
CA MET A 320 5.20 10.01 -20.97
C MET A 320 3.88 10.79 -20.84
N GLY A 321 3.72 11.64 -19.83
CA GLY A 321 2.52 12.46 -19.67
C GLY A 321 1.31 11.77 -19.03
N LYS A 322 1.48 10.63 -18.34
CA LYS A 322 0.39 9.91 -17.63
C LYS A 322 -0.50 10.83 -16.80
N THR A 323 0.10 11.65 -15.94
CA THR A 323 -0.63 12.56 -15.06
C THR A 323 -1.42 13.62 -15.83
N ILE A 324 -0.88 14.13 -16.95
CA ILE A 324 -1.61 15.07 -17.79
C ILE A 324 -2.82 14.38 -18.43
N LEU A 325 -2.61 13.20 -19.00
CA LEU A 325 -3.66 12.41 -19.62
C LEU A 325 -4.76 12.03 -18.63
N SER A 326 -4.39 11.58 -17.42
CA SER A 326 -5.35 11.20 -16.38
C SER A 326 -6.12 12.39 -15.82
N ILE A 327 -5.51 13.58 -15.70
CA ILE A 327 -6.23 14.81 -15.31
C ILE A 327 -7.20 15.24 -16.42
N SER A 328 -6.83 15.11 -17.70
CA SER A 328 -7.75 15.38 -18.83
C SER A 328 -8.94 14.42 -18.85
N ILE A 329 -8.70 13.14 -18.56
CA ILE A 329 -9.77 12.15 -18.37
C ILE A 329 -10.66 12.56 -17.19
N ALA A 330 -10.05 12.91 -16.05
CA ALA A 330 -10.77 13.28 -14.83
C ALA A 330 -11.72 14.45 -15.07
N ASP A 331 -11.22 15.48 -15.74
CA ASP A 331 -11.98 16.68 -16.09
C ASP A 331 -13.14 16.34 -17.04
N ALA A 332 -12.87 15.57 -18.11
CA ALA A 332 -13.91 15.19 -19.07
C ALA A 332 -15.04 14.38 -18.42
N VAL A 333 -14.69 13.40 -17.58
CA VAL A 333 -15.64 12.56 -16.84
C VAL A 333 -16.39 13.36 -15.78
N SER A 334 -15.74 14.30 -15.09
CA SER A 334 -16.40 15.14 -14.07
C SER A 334 -17.50 16.04 -14.63
N ARG A 335 -17.50 16.26 -15.96
CA ARG A 335 -18.44 17.15 -16.66
C ARG A 335 -19.28 16.45 -17.72
N GLY A 336 -19.07 15.15 -17.95
CA GLY A 336 -19.72 14.41 -19.05
C GLY A 336 -19.41 14.96 -20.44
N ILE A 337 -18.26 15.60 -20.64
CA ILE A 337 -17.87 16.14 -21.96
C ILE A 337 -17.01 15.13 -22.74
N PRO A 338 -17.00 15.17 -24.08
CA PRO A 338 -16.20 14.23 -24.86
C PRO A 338 -14.70 14.30 -24.53
N PHE A 339 -14.10 13.14 -24.24
CA PHE A 339 -12.65 13.00 -24.06
C PHE A 339 -12.02 12.55 -25.38
N LEU A 340 -11.29 13.43 -26.06
CA LEU A 340 -10.64 13.12 -27.35
C LEU A 340 -11.60 12.48 -28.36
N GLY A 341 -12.82 13.03 -28.45
CA GLY A 341 -13.88 12.52 -29.33
C GLY A 341 -14.66 11.31 -28.79
N LEU A 342 -14.28 10.77 -27.63
CA LEU A 342 -14.98 9.65 -26.98
C LEU A 342 -16.03 10.16 -25.99
N GLU A 343 -17.21 9.55 -26.02
CA GLU A 343 -18.28 9.82 -25.06
C GLU A 343 -17.84 9.50 -23.64
N THR A 344 -18.25 10.33 -22.68
CA THR A 344 -17.98 10.15 -21.25
C THR A 344 -19.27 10.21 -20.46
N ALA A 345 -19.29 9.52 -19.32
CA ALA A 345 -20.37 9.64 -18.35
C ALA A 345 -20.05 10.73 -17.33
N GLU A 346 -21.01 11.58 -17.00
CA GLU A 346 -20.88 12.55 -15.91
C GLU A 346 -20.94 11.83 -14.55
N MET A 347 -19.86 11.88 -13.78
CA MET A 347 -19.79 11.25 -12.45
C MET A 347 -18.77 11.97 -11.55
N PRO A 348 -18.91 11.88 -10.21
CA PRO A 348 -17.92 12.44 -9.30
C PRO A 348 -16.53 11.84 -9.55
N VAL A 349 -15.50 12.68 -9.61
CA VAL A 349 -14.12 12.24 -9.78
C VAL A 349 -13.27 12.69 -8.61
N VAL A 350 -12.58 11.73 -7.99
CA VAL A 350 -11.59 11.99 -6.93
C VAL A 350 -10.21 11.62 -7.47
N TYR A 351 -9.35 12.62 -7.60
CA TYR A 351 -7.97 12.46 -8.01
C TYR A 351 -7.06 12.41 -6.78
N ILE A 352 -6.50 11.23 -6.49
CA ILE A 352 -5.65 10.98 -5.34
C ILE A 352 -4.18 11.09 -5.77
N ASP A 353 -3.54 12.18 -5.37
CA ASP A 353 -2.16 12.50 -5.74
C ASP A 353 -1.19 12.23 -4.58
N PHE A 354 -0.26 11.31 -4.81
CA PHE A 354 0.81 10.95 -3.87
C PHE A 354 2.21 11.34 -4.35
N GLU A 355 2.37 11.75 -5.61
CA GLU A 355 3.68 11.95 -6.23
C GLU A 355 4.08 13.42 -6.43
N ASN A 356 3.11 14.29 -6.70
CA ASN A 356 3.40 15.64 -7.16
C ASN A 356 3.47 16.63 -6.00
N SER A 357 4.33 17.64 -6.13
CA SER A 357 4.29 18.78 -5.23
C SER A 357 3.02 19.60 -5.47
N LEU A 358 2.50 20.27 -4.43
CA LEU A 358 1.32 21.12 -4.57
C LEU A 358 1.46 22.18 -5.69
N PRO A 359 2.60 22.90 -5.85
CA PRO A 359 2.78 23.82 -6.98
C PRO A 359 2.67 23.14 -8.35
N THR A 360 3.29 21.97 -8.52
CA THR A 360 3.23 21.20 -9.76
C THR A 360 1.80 20.75 -10.07
N LEU A 361 1.08 20.26 -9.06
CA LEU A 361 -0.32 19.87 -9.20
C LEU A 361 -1.17 21.08 -9.62
N CYS A 362 -1.04 22.21 -8.93
CA CYS A 362 -1.74 23.45 -9.25
C CYS A 362 -1.50 23.92 -10.70
N GLU A 363 -0.26 23.84 -11.20
CA GLU A 363 0.05 24.20 -12.58
C GLU A 363 -0.68 23.28 -13.57
N ARG A 364 -0.64 21.96 -13.35
CA ARG A 364 -1.30 20.98 -14.22
C ARG A 364 -2.82 21.14 -14.23
N VAL A 365 -3.42 21.35 -13.06
CA VAL A 365 -4.87 21.60 -12.92
C VAL A 365 -5.29 22.86 -13.66
N LYS A 366 -4.52 23.96 -13.52
CA LYS A 366 -4.79 25.21 -14.27
C LYS A 366 -4.66 25.02 -15.77
N ARG A 367 -3.68 24.23 -16.21
CA ARG A 367 -3.43 23.99 -17.63
C ARG A 367 -4.57 23.21 -18.30
N ILE A 368 -5.13 22.22 -17.61
CA ILE A 368 -6.26 21.42 -18.11
C ILE A 368 -7.63 22.09 -17.83
N ASP A 369 -7.67 23.08 -16.94
CA ASP A 369 -8.89 23.69 -16.42
C ASP A 369 -9.81 22.70 -15.68
N ALA A 370 -9.21 21.78 -14.92
CA ALA A 370 -9.90 20.70 -14.20
C ALA A 370 -10.62 21.18 -12.92
N LYS A 371 -11.50 22.17 -13.03
CA LYS A 371 -12.18 22.85 -11.91
C LYS A 371 -13.16 21.97 -11.13
N HIS A 372 -13.72 20.95 -11.78
CA HIS A 372 -14.78 20.11 -11.22
C HIS A 372 -14.27 18.80 -10.62
N VAL A 373 -12.96 18.57 -10.67
CA VAL A 373 -12.31 17.38 -10.13
C VAL A 373 -11.95 17.60 -8.66
N LEU A 374 -12.27 16.63 -7.81
CA LEU A 374 -11.91 16.68 -6.39
C LEU A 374 -10.48 16.15 -6.21
N PHE A 375 -9.54 17.02 -5.85
CA PHE A 375 -8.15 16.61 -5.60
C PHE A 375 -7.92 16.28 -4.12
N TRP A 376 -7.41 15.07 -3.86
CA TRP A 376 -6.98 14.62 -2.55
C TRP A 376 -5.45 14.45 -2.54
N HIS A 377 -4.76 15.46 -2.03
CA HIS A 377 -3.31 15.58 -1.99
C HIS A 377 -2.82 15.64 -0.53
N GLY A 378 -1.52 15.39 -0.31
CA GLY A 378 -0.91 15.44 1.03
C GLY A 378 -0.98 16.78 1.76
N SER A 379 -1.40 17.85 1.07
CA SER A 379 -1.62 19.18 1.64
C SER A 379 -3.04 19.41 2.18
N ASN A 380 -4.00 18.51 1.90
CA ASN A 380 -5.34 18.61 2.48
C ASN A 380 -5.29 18.33 3.99
N GLU A 381 -6.27 18.86 4.74
CA GLU A 381 -6.38 18.69 6.19
C GLU A 381 -6.34 17.22 6.61
N ILE A 382 -7.15 16.40 5.92
CA ILE A 382 -7.09 14.95 5.99
C ILE A 382 -6.25 14.49 4.80
N LYS A 383 -5.13 13.83 5.08
CA LYS A 383 -4.23 13.30 4.05
C LYS A 383 -4.80 12.02 3.43
N PRO A 384 -4.55 11.75 2.14
CA PRO A 384 -4.95 10.49 1.55
C PRO A 384 -4.20 9.34 2.25
N PRO A 385 -4.90 8.37 2.84
CA PRO A 385 -4.26 7.23 3.48
C PRO A 385 -3.65 6.33 2.41
N ARG A 386 -2.57 5.61 2.72
CA ARG A 386 -2.04 4.64 1.76
C ARG A 386 -2.97 3.42 1.68
N LEU A 387 -3.03 2.75 0.53
CA LEU A 387 -3.85 1.54 0.38
C LEU A 387 -3.49 0.43 1.37
N ASP A 388 -2.27 0.40 1.93
CA ASP A 388 -1.86 -0.54 2.99
C ASP A 388 -2.28 -0.12 4.41
N LYS A 389 -2.80 1.09 4.63
CA LYS A 389 -3.19 1.63 5.95
C LYS A 389 -4.50 2.41 5.86
N GLU A 390 -5.51 2.11 6.68
CA GLU A 390 -6.71 2.95 6.79
C GLU A 390 -7.48 3.18 5.45
N TYR A 391 -7.37 2.26 4.49
CA TYR A 391 -8.03 2.35 3.17
C TYR A 391 -9.57 2.40 3.25
N GLU A 392 -10.15 2.01 4.38
CA GLU A 392 -11.60 2.12 4.65
C GLU A 392 -12.10 3.57 4.50
N LEU A 393 -11.23 4.57 4.63
CA LEU A 393 -11.60 5.97 4.41
C LEU A 393 -12.04 6.24 2.96
N TYR A 394 -11.53 5.47 1.99
CA TYR A 394 -11.97 5.57 0.59
C TYR A 394 -13.46 5.22 0.42
N LYS A 395 -14.02 4.34 1.27
CA LYS A 395 -15.46 3.99 1.26
C LYS A 395 -16.36 5.14 1.71
N LYS A 396 -15.79 6.23 2.24
CA LYS A 396 -16.53 7.46 2.62
C LYS A 396 -16.53 8.52 1.53
N LEU A 397 -15.83 8.31 0.42
CA LEU A 397 -15.85 9.20 -0.74
C LEU A 397 -17.21 9.15 -1.46
N PRO A 398 -17.55 10.13 -2.32
CA PRO A 398 -18.82 10.13 -3.05
C PRO A 398 -19.10 8.79 -3.72
N GLN A 399 -20.31 8.25 -3.53
CA GLN A 399 -20.66 6.93 -4.06
C GLN A 399 -20.52 6.89 -5.58
N LYS A 400 -20.12 5.73 -6.11
CA LYS A 400 -19.88 5.50 -7.54
C LYS A 400 -18.89 6.46 -8.19
N ALA A 401 -18.00 7.09 -7.42
CA ALA A 401 -16.99 7.98 -7.98
C ALA A 401 -15.95 7.24 -8.83
N LEU A 402 -15.33 7.96 -9.77
CA LEU A 402 -14.07 7.57 -10.40
C LEU A 402 -12.92 7.96 -9.47
N LEU A 403 -12.17 6.98 -9.00
CA LEU A 403 -10.99 7.14 -8.15
C LEU A 403 -9.73 6.98 -9.01
N ILE A 404 -8.92 8.04 -9.10
CA ILE A 404 -7.67 8.04 -9.87
C ILE A 404 -6.49 8.08 -8.91
N PHE A 405 -5.63 7.06 -8.92
CA PHE A 405 -4.46 6.96 -8.05
C PHE A 405 -3.18 7.29 -8.83
N ASP A 406 -2.56 8.43 -8.50
CA ASP A 406 -1.30 8.89 -9.07
C ASP A 406 -0.18 8.84 -8.01
N THR A 407 0.60 7.77 -7.91
CA THR A 407 0.58 6.50 -8.66
C THR A 407 0.32 5.30 -7.75
N LEU A 408 0.13 4.11 -8.33
CA LEU A 408 0.06 2.86 -7.58
C LEU A 408 1.29 2.67 -6.66
N ARG A 409 2.50 2.97 -7.15
CA ARG A 409 3.74 2.84 -6.36
C ARG A 409 3.71 3.72 -5.11
N ALA A 410 3.28 4.96 -5.24
CA ALA A 410 3.26 5.92 -4.14
C ALA A 410 2.07 5.74 -3.19
N SER A 411 0.98 5.12 -3.69
CA SER A 411 -0.23 4.82 -2.91
C SER A 411 -0.05 3.74 -1.85
N GLN A 412 1.11 3.06 -1.76
CA GLN A 412 1.34 1.93 -0.86
C GLN A 412 2.79 1.85 -0.36
N SER A 413 3.04 1.21 0.79
CA SER A 413 4.38 1.16 1.42
C SER A 413 5.14 -0.18 1.32
N ARG A 414 4.53 -1.21 0.73
CA ARG A 414 5.04 -2.57 0.58
C ARG A 414 5.98 -2.72 -0.62
N ASP A 415 6.60 -3.91 -0.70
CA ASP A 415 7.39 -4.31 -1.86
C ASP A 415 6.46 -4.57 -3.06
N GLU A 416 6.70 -3.85 -4.17
CA GLU A 416 5.89 -3.99 -5.38
C GLU A 416 6.20 -5.26 -6.18
N ASN A 417 7.35 -5.89 -5.90
CA ASN A 417 7.77 -7.12 -6.57
C ASN A 417 7.25 -8.37 -5.85
N ASP A 418 6.78 -8.22 -4.60
CA ASP A 418 6.22 -9.30 -3.82
C ASP A 418 4.73 -9.52 -4.17
N SER A 419 4.41 -10.76 -4.56
CA SER A 419 3.07 -11.13 -5.01
C SER A 419 2.05 -11.16 -3.89
N GLN A 420 2.43 -11.52 -2.66
CA GLN A 420 1.51 -11.53 -1.52
C GLN A 420 1.17 -10.10 -1.10
N HIS A 421 2.16 -9.21 -1.06
CA HIS A 421 1.96 -7.80 -0.78
C HIS A 421 1.04 -7.15 -1.81
N MET A 422 1.30 -7.33 -3.11
CA MET A 422 0.47 -6.72 -4.14
C MET A 422 -0.90 -7.37 -4.24
N ALA A 423 -1.05 -8.68 -4.00
CA ALA A 423 -2.37 -9.32 -3.93
C ALA A 423 -3.24 -8.69 -2.83
N MET A 424 -2.68 -8.39 -1.67
CA MET A 424 -3.40 -7.71 -0.58
C MET A 424 -3.85 -6.29 -0.99
N ILE A 425 -2.99 -5.51 -1.66
CA ILE A 425 -3.36 -4.17 -2.16
C ILE A 425 -4.47 -4.26 -3.21
N MET A 426 -4.32 -5.18 -4.16
CA MET A 426 -5.32 -5.38 -5.21
C MET A 426 -6.66 -5.88 -4.64
N GLN A 427 -6.64 -6.68 -3.57
CA GLN A 427 -7.87 -7.11 -2.90
C GLN A 427 -8.64 -5.92 -2.30
N ARG A 428 -7.94 -4.95 -1.70
CA ARG A 428 -8.58 -3.72 -1.18
C ARG A 428 -9.20 -2.88 -2.29
N LEU A 429 -8.53 -2.80 -3.44
CA LEU A 429 -9.08 -2.12 -4.62
C LEU A 429 -10.30 -2.86 -5.18
N LYS A 430 -10.32 -4.20 -5.15
CA LYS A 430 -11.51 -4.98 -5.50
C LYS A 430 -12.67 -4.70 -4.57
N GLU A 431 -12.44 -4.59 -3.27
CA GLU A 431 -13.51 -4.22 -2.34
C GLU A 431 -14.09 -2.83 -2.64
N LEU A 432 -13.24 -1.85 -2.99
CA LEU A 432 -13.73 -0.54 -3.43
C LEU A 432 -14.53 -0.66 -4.74
N ARG A 433 -14.03 -1.40 -5.73
CA ARG A 433 -14.76 -1.67 -6.96
C ARG A 433 -16.13 -2.31 -6.68
N ASP A 434 -16.19 -3.30 -5.78
CA ASP A 434 -17.41 -4.01 -5.41
C ASP A 434 -18.39 -3.12 -4.62
N CYS A 435 -17.92 -1.99 -4.07
CA CYS A 435 -18.77 -0.91 -3.54
C CYS A 435 -19.30 0.05 -4.63
N GLY A 436 -19.02 -0.22 -5.91
CA GLY A 436 -19.47 0.56 -7.06
C GLY A 436 -18.49 1.64 -7.55
N TYR A 437 -17.28 1.73 -6.99
CA TYR A 437 -16.29 2.70 -7.46
C TYR A 437 -15.65 2.27 -8.79
N THR A 438 -15.38 3.24 -9.65
CA THR A 438 -14.53 3.03 -10.85
C THR A 438 -13.10 3.40 -10.49
N ILE A 439 -12.10 2.60 -10.85
CA ILE A 439 -10.72 2.80 -10.38
C ILE A 439 -9.76 2.89 -11.57
N LEU A 440 -8.98 3.97 -11.59
CA LEU A 440 -7.85 4.15 -12.52
C LEU A 440 -6.54 4.22 -11.72
N LEU A 441 -5.63 3.29 -11.96
CA LEU A 441 -4.32 3.21 -11.31
C LEU A 441 -3.23 3.61 -12.29
N LEU A 442 -2.48 4.67 -11.99
CA LEU A 442 -1.31 5.02 -12.79
C LEU A 442 -0.12 4.17 -12.38
N HIS A 443 0.60 3.63 -13.35
CA HIS A 443 1.74 2.74 -13.09
C HIS A 443 2.87 2.93 -14.09
N HIS A 444 4.08 2.59 -13.65
CA HIS A 444 5.28 2.67 -14.47
C HIS A 444 5.58 1.33 -15.15
N THR A 445 6.08 1.39 -16.38
CA THR A 445 6.66 0.24 -17.08
C THR A 445 8.08 -0.05 -16.58
N SER A 446 8.58 -1.25 -16.85
CA SER A 446 9.94 -1.67 -16.50
C SER A 446 10.99 -0.89 -17.30
N LYS A 447 12.19 -0.70 -16.73
CA LYS A 447 13.29 -0.01 -17.42
C LYS A 447 13.73 -0.85 -18.63
N GLY A 448 13.69 -0.27 -19.83
CA GLY A 448 14.16 -0.90 -21.07
C GLY A 448 13.10 -1.69 -21.84
N ASN A 449 11.85 -1.78 -21.36
CA ASN A 449 10.75 -2.34 -22.13
C ASN A 449 9.41 -1.69 -21.79
N ASP A 450 8.97 -0.77 -22.65
CA ASP A 450 7.71 -0.02 -22.50
C ASP A 450 6.46 -0.89 -22.67
N LYS A 451 6.62 -2.15 -23.08
CA LYS A 451 5.53 -3.12 -23.18
C LYS A 451 5.42 -4.01 -21.95
N ILE A 452 6.41 -4.03 -21.06
CA ILE A 452 6.40 -4.86 -19.85
C ILE A 452 6.11 -3.97 -18.64
N TYR A 453 4.99 -4.25 -17.96
CA TYR A 453 4.63 -3.57 -16.70
C TYR A 453 5.66 -3.88 -15.60
N LYS A 454 5.86 -2.95 -14.67
CA LYS A 454 6.81 -3.11 -13.55
C LYS A 454 6.14 -3.80 -12.35
N GLY A 455 6.90 -4.53 -11.55
CA GLY A 455 6.41 -5.13 -10.29
C GLY A 455 5.80 -6.52 -10.48
N SER A 456 5.09 -6.99 -9.45
CA SER A 456 4.53 -8.33 -9.38
C SER A 456 3.46 -8.60 -10.43
N THR A 457 3.41 -9.82 -10.96
CA THR A 457 2.35 -10.25 -11.89
C THR A 457 0.96 -10.13 -11.28
N ALA A 458 0.84 -10.21 -9.95
CA ALA A 458 -0.42 -10.02 -9.24
C ALA A 458 -1.13 -8.71 -9.58
N ILE A 459 -0.40 -7.62 -9.87
CA ILE A 459 -0.99 -6.33 -10.26
C ILE A 459 -1.77 -6.50 -11.57
N PHE A 460 -1.11 -7.09 -12.56
CA PHE A 460 -1.67 -7.34 -13.88
C PHE A 460 -2.73 -8.41 -13.85
N ASP A 461 -2.56 -9.48 -13.07
CA ASP A 461 -3.50 -10.60 -12.97
C ASP A 461 -4.82 -10.21 -12.29
N LEU A 462 -4.78 -9.24 -11.39
CA LEU A 462 -5.94 -8.85 -10.58
C LEU A 462 -6.65 -7.57 -11.08
N CYS A 463 -6.09 -6.83 -12.05
CA CYS A 463 -6.83 -5.75 -12.72
C CYS A 463 -7.86 -6.30 -13.74
N ASP A 464 -8.87 -5.50 -14.08
CA ASP A 464 -9.91 -5.88 -15.04
C ASP A 464 -9.56 -5.42 -16.47
N HIS A 465 -8.86 -4.30 -16.58
CA HIS A 465 -8.49 -3.68 -17.85
C HIS A 465 -7.08 -3.06 -17.78
N ASN A 466 -6.27 -3.21 -18.83
CA ASN A 466 -4.93 -2.62 -18.93
C ASN A 466 -4.79 -1.73 -20.16
N LEU A 467 -4.59 -0.44 -19.90
CA LEU A 467 -4.27 0.59 -20.86
C LEU A 467 -2.76 0.85 -20.85
N SER A 468 -2.23 1.18 -22.02
CA SER A 468 -0.83 1.58 -22.19
C SER A 468 -0.72 2.89 -22.96
N LEU A 469 0.31 3.66 -22.64
CA LEU A 469 0.73 4.84 -23.39
C LEU A 469 2.22 4.69 -23.74
N HIS A 470 2.52 4.60 -25.03
CA HIS A 470 3.89 4.49 -25.52
C HIS A 470 4.07 5.23 -26.85
N LYS A 471 5.30 5.67 -27.13
CA LYS A 471 5.64 6.26 -28.43
C LYS A 471 5.50 5.21 -29.53
N ALA A 472 5.02 5.65 -30.69
CA ALA A 472 4.90 4.88 -31.92
C ALA A 472 5.44 5.73 -33.07
N LYS A 473 6.45 5.23 -33.77
CA LYS A 473 7.08 5.96 -34.88
C LYS A 473 6.15 6.03 -36.10
N LYS A 474 6.01 7.22 -36.68
CA LYS A 474 5.21 7.44 -37.90
C LYS A 474 5.95 6.80 -39.10
N GLY A 475 5.23 6.09 -39.97
CA GLY A 475 5.82 5.44 -41.15
C GLY A 475 6.72 4.22 -40.90
N CYS A 476 6.74 3.66 -39.68
CA CYS A 476 7.62 2.53 -39.33
C CYS A 476 7.09 1.20 -39.88
N HIS A 477 7.90 0.46 -40.66
CA HIS A 477 7.52 -0.74 -41.41
C HIS A 477 7.82 -2.07 -40.70
N THR A 478 8.58 -2.07 -39.61
CA THR A 478 8.82 -3.27 -38.79
C THR A 478 8.87 -2.98 -37.29
N PRO A 479 8.69 -4.00 -36.44
CA PRO A 479 8.97 -3.89 -35.01
C PRO A 479 10.42 -3.50 -34.68
N GLU A 480 11.38 -3.83 -35.55
CA GLU A 480 12.82 -3.54 -35.38
C GLU A 480 13.15 -2.07 -35.69
N GLU A 481 12.40 -1.44 -36.61
CA GLU A 481 12.51 -0.01 -36.91
C GLU A 481 11.88 0.89 -35.81
N ASN A 482 11.30 0.28 -34.78
CA ASN A 482 10.59 0.93 -33.67
C ASN A 482 11.46 1.00 -32.39
N GLU A 483 12.76 0.72 -32.49
CA GLU A 483 13.74 1.10 -31.47
C GLU A 483 13.90 2.62 -31.51
N THR A 484 13.19 3.31 -30.62
CA THR A 484 13.22 4.78 -30.55
C THR A 484 14.35 5.25 -29.66
N ASP A 485 15.22 6.12 -30.19
CA ASP A 485 15.90 7.13 -29.38
C ASP A 485 14.86 8.17 -28.93
N ASP A 486 15.01 8.71 -27.72
CA ASP A 486 14.01 9.59 -27.08
C ASP A 486 13.80 10.93 -27.85
N ASP A 487 14.66 11.26 -28.81
CA ASP A 487 14.75 12.53 -29.55
C ASP A 487 14.20 12.50 -31.01
N ASP A 488 13.52 11.42 -31.44
CA ASP A 488 12.93 11.37 -32.79
C ASP A 488 11.61 12.17 -32.86
N ASP A 489 11.64 13.35 -33.50
CA ASP A 489 10.48 14.24 -33.72
C ASP A 489 9.35 13.58 -34.54
N ASN A 490 9.60 12.45 -35.19
CA ASN A 490 8.63 11.74 -36.03
C ASN A 490 7.83 10.65 -35.28
N CYS A 491 7.43 10.93 -34.04
CA CYS A 491 6.68 9.99 -33.20
C CYS A 491 5.27 10.49 -32.86
N CYS A 492 4.31 9.57 -32.78
CA CYS A 492 3.01 9.77 -32.14
C CYS A 492 2.93 8.90 -30.87
N TYR A 493 1.87 9.00 -30.09
CA TYR A 493 1.64 8.17 -28.90
C TYR A 493 0.50 7.20 -29.18
N ARG A 494 0.75 5.91 -29.07
CA ARG A 494 -0.33 4.92 -29.05
C ARG A 494 -0.92 4.86 -27.64
N PHE A 495 -2.21 5.10 -27.52
CA PHE A 495 -2.96 5.01 -26.27
C PHE A 495 -4.11 4.01 -26.40
N GLY A 496 -4.28 3.14 -25.42
CA GLY A 496 -5.40 2.20 -25.39
C GLY A 496 -5.01 0.83 -24.85
N THR A 497 -5.87 -0.15 -25.10
CA THR A 497 -5.71 -1.53 -24.65
C THR A 497 -4.39 -2.12 -25.15
N GLN A 498 -3.71 -2.81 -24.23
CA GLN A 498 -2.46 -3.52 -24.50
C GLN A 498 -2.68 -5.04 -24.49
N ASP A 499 -2.40 -5.69 -23.36
CA ASP A 499 -2.30 -7.16 -23.28
C ASP A 499 -3.44 -7.81 -22.47
N LYS A 500 -4.25 -7.02 -21.76
CA LYS A 500 -5.35 -7.53 -20.94
C LYS A 500 -6.58 -6.63 -21.00
N THR A 501 -7.70 -7.25 -21.33
CA THR A 501 -9.03 -6.64 -21.25
C THR A 501 -10.08 -7.71 -21.04
N ARG A 502 -11.09 -7.42 -20.22
CA ARG A 502 -12.35 -8.17 -20.17
C ARG A 502 -13.42 -7.63 -21.13
N TYR A 503 -13.08 -6.58 -21.85
CA TYR A 503 -13.94 -5.77 -22.72
C TYR A 503 -13.38 -5.72 -24.14
N GLU A 504 -14.12 -5.11 -25.07
CA GLU A 504 -13.64 -4.92 -26.45
C GLU A 504 -12.34 -4.09 -26.47
N PRO A 505 -11.26 -4.59 -27.11
CA PRO A 505 -10.01 -3.85 -27.22
C PRO A 505 -10.19 -2.57 -28.05
N PHE A 506 -9.65 -1.47 -27.54
CA PHE A 506 -9.69 -0.17 -28.22
C PHE A 506 -8.32 0.51 -28.16
N SER A 507 -7.91 1.17 -29.25
CA SER A 507 -6.72 2.02 -29.23
C SER A 507 -6.80 3.17 -30.22
N MET A 508 -6.17 4.27 -29.85
CA MET A 508 -6.09 5.52 -30.60
C MET A 508 -4.65 6.03 -30.64
N PHE A 509 -4.40 6.99 -31.53
CA PHE A 509 -3.12 7.67 -31.62
C PHE A 509 -3.28 9.12 -31.17
N LEU A 510 -2.30 9.59 -30.40
CA LEU A 510 -2.27 10.91 -29.81
C LEU A 510 -1.00 11.65 -30.24
N GLU A 511 -1.07 12.97 -30.20
CA GLU A 511 0.09 13.85 -30.22
C GLU A 511 0.07 14.73 -28.98
N PHE A 512 1.25 15.18 -28.55
CA PHE A 512 1.35 16.08 -27.40
C PHE A 512 1.40 17.51 -27.93
N ASP A 513 0.32 18.27 -27.74
CA ASP A 513 0.26 19.68 -28.07
C ASP A 513 1.10 20.44 -27.03
N THR A 514 2.27 20.94 -27.44
CA THR A 514 3.22 21.62 -26.56
C THR A 514 2.73 23.00 -26.12
N GLU A 515 1.90 23.66 -26.94
CA GLU A 515 1.33 24.97 -26.63
C GLU A 515 0.24 24.86 -25.56
N LYS A 516 -0.66 23.89 -25.70
CA LYS A 516 -1.68 23.59 -24.68
C LYS A 516 -1.15 22.75 -23.53
N GLY A 517 -0.02 22.07 -23.75
CA GLY A 517 0.61 21.12 -22.84
C GLY A 517 -0.32 19.95 -22.45
N CYS A 518 -1.10 19.45 -23.41
CA CYS A 518 -2.03 18.33 -23.26
C CYS A 518 -2.02 17.43 -24.51
N PHE A 519 -2.68 16.27 -24.44
CA PHE A 519 -2.79 15.38 -25.59
C PHE A 519 -3.92 15.79 -26.53
N ALA A 520 -3.70 15.65 -27.83
CA ALA A 520 -4.69 15.78 -28.89
C ALA A 520 -4.74 14.49 -29.73
N LEU A 521 -5.82 14.31 -30.50
CA LEU A 521 -5.94 13.20 -31.45
C LEU A 521 -4.91 13.34 -32.57
N ALA A 522 -4.17 12.27 -32.84
CA ALA A 522 -3.31 12.15 -34.01
C ALA A 522 -3.92 11.17 -35.03
N PRO A 523 -3.70 11.39 -36.33
CA PRO A 523 -4.05 10.40 -37.34
C PRO A 523 -3.27 9.10 -37.10
N ASP A 524 -3.87 7.98 -37.48
CA ASP A 524 -3.20 6.68 -37.39
C ASP A 524 -1.95 6.70 -38.28
N PRO A 525 -0.76 6.32 -37.76
CA PRO A 525 0.51 6.41 -38.47
C PRO A 525 0.59 5.54 -39.73
N GLU A 526 -0.34 4.60 -39.91
CA GLU A 526 -0.45 3.76 -41.11
C GLU A 526 -1.50 4.26 -42.10
N THR A 527 -2.22 5.36 -41.81
CA THR A 527 -3.29 5.90 -42.69
C THR A 527 -2.76 6.22 -44.08
N GLU A 528 -1.63 6.93 -44.16
CA GLU A 528 -0.98 7.29 -45.42
C GLU A 528 -0.62 6.04 -46.23
N THR A 529 -0.02 5.03 -45.57
CA THR A 529 0.30 3.75 -46.21
C THR A 529 -0.95 3.01 -46.70
N LEU A 530 -2.07 3.07 -45.96
CA LEU A 530 -3.34 2.45 -46.40
C LEU A 530 -3.92 3.18 -47.62
N GLU A 531 -3.81 4.51 -47.68
CA GLU A 531 -4.23 5.34 -48.82
C GLU A 531 -3.35 5.12 -50.06
N GLU A 532 -2.05 4.93 -49.87
CA GLU A 532 -1.11 4.54 -50.93
C GLU A 532 -1.42 3.15 -51.47
N ILE A 533 -1.65 2.15 -50.60
CA ILE A 533 -2.06 0.80 -51.02
C ILE A 533 -3.39 0.89 -51.77
N HIS A 534 -4.36 1.65 -51.26
CA HIS A 534 -5.64 1.86 -51.94
C HIS A 534 -5.44 2.44 -53.35
N SER A 535 -4.57 3.42 -53.50
CA SER A 535 -4.22 4.03 -54.79
C SER A 535 -3.55 3.04 -55.75
N LEU A 536 -2.69 2.15 -55.24
CA LEU A 536 -2.07 1.07 -56.03
C LEU A 536 -3.06 0.00 -56.49
N LEU A 537 -4.11 -0.25 -55.71
CA LEU A 537 -5.17 -1.22 -56.03
C LEU A 537 -6.27 -0.61 -56.91
N ALA A 538 -6.41 0.72 -56.94
CA ALA A 538 -7.43 1.43 -57.70
C ALA A 538 -7.32 1.11 -59.20
N GLY A 539 -8.47 0.75 -59.81
CA GLY A 539 -8.55 0.41 -61.23
C GLY A 539 -7.96 -0.97 -61.62
N LYS A 540 -7.47 -1.76 -60.65
CA LYS A 540 -7.00 -3.13 -60.90
C LYS A 540 -8.10 -4.16 -60.64
N ASN A 541 -8.04 -5.30 -61.34
CA ASN A 541 -8.86 -6.47 -61.02
C ASN A 541 -8.52 -7.01 -59.62
N PRO A 542 -9.40 -7.79 -58.97
CA PRO A 542 -9.14 -8.34 -57.65
C PRO A 542 -7.79 -9.07 -57.59
N LEU A 543 -6.92 -8.65 -56.69
CA LEU A 543 -5.57 -9.19 -56.55
C LEU A 543 -5.49 -10.14 -55.36
N LYS A 544 -4.76 -11.25 -55.51
CA LYS A 544 -4.47 -12.13 -54.38
C LYS A 544 -3.40 -11.50 -53.48
N THR A 545 -3.39 -11.87 -52.21
CA THR A 545 -2.44 -11.38 -51.19
C THR A 545 -0.97 -11.33 -51.66
N ASN A 546 -0.52 -12.32 -52.44
CA ASN A 546 0.87 -12.37 -52.93
C ASN A 546 1.17 -11.28 -53.96
N ASP A 547 0.25 -10.99 -54.86
CA ASP A 547 0.46 -9.98 -55.92
C ASP A 547 0.44 -8.58 -55.31
N ILE A 548 -0.43 -8.37 -54.31
CA ILE A 548 -0.44 -7.13 -53.52
C ILE A 548 0.88 -6.97 -52.77
N PHE A 549 1.39 -8.05 -52.18
CA PHE A 549 2.68 -8.01 -51.50
C PHE A 549 3.82 -7.62 -52.45
N GLU A 550 3.87 -8.18 -53.66
CA GLU A 550 4.90 -7.81 -54.65
C GLU A 550 4.79 -6.34 -55.06
N LEU A 551 3.58 -5.85 -55.36
CA LEU A 551 3.33 -4.45 -55.70
C LEU A 551 3.75 -3.50 -54.57
N VAL A 552 3.33 -3.79 -53.35
CA VAL A 552 3.59 -2.94 -52.18
C VAL A 552 5.06 -3.00 -51.75
N ARG A 553 5.74 -4.14 -51.97
CA ARG A 553 7.19 -4.27 -51.76
C ARG A 553 7.95 -3.39 -52.74
N ASP A 554 7.55 -3.37 -54.01
CA ASP A 554 8.30 -2.69 -55.06
C ASP A 554 8.04 -1.17 -55.05
N GLU A 555 6.80 -0.75 -54.83
CA GLU A 555 6.39 0.68 -54.83
C GLU A 555 6.55 1.35 -53.46
N LEU A 556 6.11 0.71 -52.37
CA LEU A 556 6.08 1.29 -51.01
C LEU A 556 7.21 0.76 -50.11
N ARG A 557 8.13 -0.05 -50.67
CA ARG A 557 9.30 -0.62 -49.99
C ARG A 557 8.97 -1.45 -48.74
N ILE A 558 7.74 -1.96 -48.60
CA ILE A 558 7.35 -2.82 -47.47
C ILE A 558 7.88 -4.24 -47.70
N LYS A 559 9.00 -4.56 -47.05
CA LYS A 559 9.74 -5.82 -47.28
C LYS A 559 9.02 -7.08 -46.77
N TYR A 560 8.11 -6.93 -45.80
CA TYR A 560 7.57 -8.07 -45.05
C TYR A 560 6.10 -8.35 -45.37
N LYS A 561 5.85 -9.53 -45.93
CA LYS A 561 4.52 -10.00 -46.30
C LYS A 561 3.53 -10.04 -45.12
N GLY A 562 4.01 -10.36 -43.93
CA GLY A 562 3.20 -10.35 -42.71
C GLY A 562 2.61 -8.97 -42.40
N LYS A 563 3.36 -7.88 -42.67
CA LYS A 563 2.85 -6.51 -42.49
C LYS A 563 1.78 -6.18 -43.52
N VAL A 564 1.98 -6.52 -44.79
CA VAL A 564 0.96 -6.31 -45.84
C VAL A 564 -0.34 -7.04 -45.49
N ILE A 565 -0.26 -8.27 -44.95
CA ILE A 565 -1.46 -9.00 -44.47
C ILE A 565 -2.16 -8.25 -43.33
N LYS A 566 -1.41 -7.66 -42.38
CA LYS A 566 -2.00 -6.86 -41.28
C LYS A 566 -2.67 -5.59 -41.80
N LEU A 567 -2.00 -4.85 -42.70
CA LEU A 567 -2.56 -3.65 -43.33
C LEU A 567 -3.82 -4.00 -44.13
N LEU A 568 -3.79 -5.09 -44.91
CA LEU A 568 -4.96 -5.59 -45.65
C LEU A 568 -6.13 -5.96 -44.74
N LYS A 569 -5.88 -6.56 -43.58
CA LYS A 569 -6.96 -6.78 -42.59
C LYS A 569 -7.49 -5.46 -42.02
N LYS A 570 -6.60 -4.49 -41.75
CA LYS A 570 -6.94 -3.20 -41.15
C LYS A 570 -7.77 -2.31 -42.08
N GLY A 571 -7.46 -2.31 -43.38
CA GLY A 571 -8.19 -1.53 -44.38
C GLY A 571 -9.44 -2.21 -44.95
N GLU A 572 -9.77 -3.42 -44.50
CA GLU A 572 -10.94 -4.15 -44.95
C GLU A 572 -12.25 -3.42 -44.57
N GLY A 573 -13.21 -3.39 -45.48
CA GLY A 573 -14.49 -2.66 -45.34
C GLY A 573 -14.40 -1.16 -45.63
N LYS A 574 -13.26 -0.51 -45.36
CA LYS A 574 -13.05 0.93 -45.64
C LYS A 574 -12.39 1.18 -47.00
N TYR A 575 -11.25 0.54 -47.27
CA TYR A 575 -10.46 0.74 -48.49
C TYR A 575 -10.66 -0.40 -49.50
N TRP A 576 -10.89 -1.64 -49.03
CA TRP A 576 -11.11 -2.80 -49.89
C TRP A 576 -12.03 -3.84 -49.24
N ILE A 577 -12.55 -4.75 -50.06
CA ILE A 577 -13.36 -5.89 -49.65
C ILE A 577 -12.55 -7.16 -49.92
N SER A 578 -12.53 -8.11 -48.98
CA SER A 578 -11.89 -9.40 -49.19
C SER A 578 -12.89 -10.48 -49.64
N GLU A 579 -12.43 -11.38 -50.52
CA GLU A 579 -13.17 -12.55 -50.97
C GLU A 579 -12.32 -13.80 -50.65
N SER A 580 -12.70 -14.51 -49.59
CA SER A 580 -12.06 -15.77 -49.20
C SER A 580 -12.73 -16.96 -49.89
N GLN A 581 -11.93 -17.85 -50.49
CA GLN A 581 -12.43 -19.09 -51.10
C GLN A 581 -12.39 -20.31 -50.15
N GLY A 582 -12.21 -20.10 -48.85
CA GLY A 582 -12.15 -21.16 -47.83
C GLY A 582 -10.73 -21.52 -47.37
N LYS A 583 -10.62 -22.49 -46.43
CA LYS A 583 -9.34 -22.87 -45.79
C LYS A 583 -8.31 -23.32 -46.83
N GLY A 584 -7.14 -22.67 -46.82
CA GLY A 584 -5.98 -23.01 -47.66
C GLY A 584 -5.97 -22.38 -49.05
N LYS A 585 -7.00 -21.63 -49.44
CA LYS A 585 -7.06 -20.93 -50.74
C LYS A 585 -6.66 -19.44 -50.60
N PRO A 586 -6.14 -18.81 -51.67
CA PRO A 586 -5.76 -17.40 -51.64
C PRO A 586 -6.99 -16.50 -51.42
N THR A 587 -6.82 -15.49 -50.57
CA THR A 587 -7.79 -14.40 -50.41
C THR A 587 -7.54 -13.35 -51.48
N TYR A 588 -8.61 -12.90 -52.14
CA TYR A 588 -8.58 -11.82 -53.12
C TYR A 588 -9.08 -10.53 -52.49
N TYR A 589 -8.49 -9.40 -52.86
CA TYR A 589 -8.90 -8.09 -52.40
C TYR A 589 -9.24 -7.21 -53.60
N ARG A 590 -10.34 -6.47 -53.46
CA ARG A 590 -10.81 -5.49 -54.46
C ARG A 590 -11.11 -4.16 -53.77
N VAL A 591 -10.84 -3.04 -54.43
CA VAL A 591 -11.14 -1.72 -53.88
C VAL A 591 -12.63 -1.60 -53.53
N ALA A 592 -12.91 -1.06 -52.34
CA ALA A 592 -14.27 -0.87 -51.86
C ALA A 592 -14.93 0.24 -52.69
N LYS A 593 -16.16 0.00 -53.16
CA LYS A 593 -16.93 1.06 -53.83
C LYS A 593 -17.40 2.07 -52.77
N PRO A 594 -17.51 3.37 -53.08
CA PRO A 594 -17.81 4.43 -52.10
C PRO A 594 -19.13 4.31 -51.31
N ASN A 595 -19.95 3.26 -51.49
CA ASN A 595 -21.27 3.12 -50.85
C ASN A 595 -21.68 1.65 -50.58
N GLN A 596 -20.74 0.72 -50.38
CA GLN A 596 -21.06 -0.68 -50.02
C GLN A 596 -20.24 -1.16 -48.82
N SER A 597 -20.54 -0.64 -47.62
CA SER A 597 -20.02 -1.18 -46.36
C SER A 597 -21.17 -1.45 -45.39
N GLY A 598 -21.87 -2.57 -45.61
CA GLY A 598 -22.78 -3.20 -44.64
C GLY A 598 -22.05 -4.22 -43.75
N GLY A 599 -20.88 -3.85 -43.23
CA GLY A 599 -20.08 -4.67 -42.32
C GLY A 599 -19.67 -3.84 -41.10
N LEU A 600 -19.75 -4.45 -39.92
CA LEU A 600 -19.56 -3.83 -38.60
C LEU A 600 -18.46 -2.75 -38.57
N PRO A 601 -18.76 -1.53 -38.08
CA PRO A 601 -17.77 -0.48 -38.00
C PRO A 601 -16.77 -0.78 -36.88
N TYR A 602 -15.48 -0.82 -37.22
CA TYR A 602 -14.45 -0.34 -36.28
C TYR A 602 -14.69 1.16 -36.14
N ILE A 603 -15.38 1.58 -35.08
CA ILE A 603 -15.71 2.97 -34.83
C ILE A 603 -14.42 3.70 -34.41
N TYR A 604 -13.78 4.37 -35.38
CA TYR A 604 -13.10 5.62 -35.10
C TYR A 604 -14.15 6.73 -35.20
N PRO A 605 -14.25 7.64 -34.22
CA PRO A 605 -15.15 8.79 -34.35
C PRO A 605 -14.71 9.63 -35.55
N ASP A 606 -15.66 9.90 -36.44
CA ASP A 606 -15.46 10.68 -37.65
C ASP A 606 -14.98 12.09 -37.27
N HIS A 607 -13.81 12.47 -37.78
CA HIS A 607 -13.39 13.87 -37.76
C HIS A 607 -14.27 14.61 -38.76
N GLN A 608 -15.21 15.42 -38.24
CA GLN A 608 -16.10 16.36 -38.93
C GLN A 608 -17.58 15.97 -38.89
N THR A 609 -18.27 16.33 -37.81
CA THR A 609 -19.64 16.86 -37.88
C THR A 609 -19.95 17.59 -36.57
N THR A 610 -19.75 18.91 -36.57
CA THR A 610 -20.29 19.79 -35.55
C THR A 610 -21.79 19.95 -35.78
N HIS A 611 -22.58 18.98 -35.32
CA HIS A 611 -24.02 19.21 -35.20
C HIS A 611 -24.27 20.11 -33.99
N LYS A 612 -24.51 21.40 -34.25
CA LYS A 612 -25.17 22.31 -33.32
C LYS A 612 -26.52 21.71 -32.95
N VAL A 613 -26.62 21.09 -31.77
CA VAL A 613 -27.91 20.88 -31.12
C VAL A 613 -28.34 22.26 -30.60
N THR A 614 -29.33 22.82 -31.26
CA THR A 614 -29.98 24.09 -30.90
C THR A 614 -30.86 23.86 -29.68
N GLY A 615 -30.85 24.84 -28.78
CA GLY A 615 -31.35 24.72 -27.42
C GLY A 615 -32.85 24.44 -27.29
N LEU A 616 -33.18 23.72 -26.22
CA LEU A 616 -34.49 23.74 -25.59
C LEU A 616 -34.40 24.62 -24.33
N PRO A 617 -35.43 25.44 -24.03
CA PRO A 617 -35.35 26.49 -23.04
C PRO A 617 -35.38 25.93 -21.61
N ILE A 618 -34.49 26.47 -20.77
CA ILE A 618 -34.48 26.29 -19.32
C ILE A 618 -35.71 26.99 -18.75
N PRO A 619 -36.61 26.32 -18.01
CA PRO A 619 -37.61 27.02 -17.23
C PRO A 619 -36.92 27.65 -16.02
N ASP A 620 -36.89 28.99 -15.98
CA ASP A 620 -36.83 29.72 -14.72
C ASP A 620 -37.95 29.25 -13.80
N HIS A 621 -37.66 29.18 -12.50
CA HIS A 621 -38.52 28.86 -11.34
C HIS A 621 -38.15 27.56 -10.61
N LEU A 622 -37.36 27.74 -9.55
CA LEU A 622 -37.27 26.83 -8.40
C LEU A 622 -38.58 26.89 -7.60
N PRO A 623 -39.25 25.75 -7.32
CA PRO A 623 -40.15 25.64 -6.19
C PRO A 623 -39.33 25.25 -4.95
N GLN A 624 -39.31 26.15 -3.96
CA GLN A 624 -39.08 25.77 -2.58
C GLN A 624 -40.22 24.85 -2.15
N GLU A 625 -39.91 23.64 -1.70
CA GLU A 625 -40.63 22.99 -0.59
C GLU A 625 -39.83 21.78 -0.11
N ARG A 626 -39.29 21.90 1.11
CA ARG A 626 -38.85 20.76 1.94
C ARG A 626 -40.11 20.04 2.41
N LEU A 627 -40.15 18.72 2.21
CA LEU A 627 -41.02 17.84 2.98
C LEU A 627 -40.16 17.12 4.01
N ASP A 628 -40.57 17.31 5.26
CA ASP A 628 -40.01 16.78 6.48
C ASP A 628 -40.04 15.25 6.55
N SER A 629 -39.10 14.69 7.28
CA SER A 629 -39.20 13.34 7.88
C SER A 629 -39.04 13.48 9.40
N PRO A 630 -39.72 12.62 10.19
CA PRO A 630 -40.28 13.02 11.48
C PRO A 630 -39.35 12.85 12.70
N ASP A 631 -39.43 13.87 13.56
CA ASP A 631 -39.47 13.89 15.02
C ASP A 631 -38.75 12.81 15.86
N PHE A 632 -37.79 13.29 16.66
CA PHE A 632 -37.68 12.91 18.07
C PHE A 632 -37.36 14.18 18.91
N THR A 633 -38.40 14.77 19.49
CA THR A 633 -38.35 15.57 20.73
C THR A 633 -39.07 14.73 21.81
N ASP A 634 -38.82 14.78 23.11
CA ASP A 634 -38.29 15.84 23.96
C ASP A 634 -37.91 15.27 25.36
N TRP A 635 -37.27 16.13 26.16
CA TRP A 635 -37.39 16.29 27.62
C TRP A 635 -36.37 15.75 28.66
N SER A 636 -35.41 16.63 28.97
CA SER A 636 -35.34 17.47 30.21
C SER A 636 -34.32 17.14 31.34
N GLY A 637 -33.60 18.22 31.73
CA GLY A 637 -32.91 18.45 33.01
C GLY A 637 -31.39 18.30 32.94
N GLY A 638 -30.50 19.29 33.12
CA GLY A 638 -30.58 20.66 33.63
C GLY A 638 -29.33 20.91 34.50
N LEU A 639 -28.48 21.91 34.16
CA LEU A 639 -27.77 22.83 35.09
C LEU A 639 -26.59 23.60 34.42
N ASN A 640 -26.82 24.91 34.29
CA ASN A 640 -25.93 26.08 34.26
C ASN A 640 -24.40 25.92 34.46
N LYS A 641 -23.61 26.67 33.66
CA LYS A 641 -23.03 27.99 34.06
C LYS A 641 -22.32 28.75 32.91
N SER A 642 -22.79 29.99 32.71
CA SER A 642 -22.12 31.27 32.35
C SER A 642 -21.03 31.28 31.27
N GLN A 643 -21.24 31.96 30.12
CA GLN A 643 -21.01 33.42 29.90
C GLN A 643 -19.55 33.83 30.09
N THR A 644 -18.86 34.49 29.16
CA THR A 644 -19.02 35.88 28.63
C THR A 644 -17.81 36.08 27.67
N SER A 645 -17.73 36.98 26.69
CA SER A 645 -18.58 38.00 26.09
C SER A 645 -17.70 38.83 25.13
N GLN A 646 -18.29 39.37 24.06
CA GLN A 646 -18.09 40.76 23.58
C GLN A 646 -16.75 41.11 22.89
N THR A 647 -16.66 41.94 21.84
CA THR A 647 -17.51 43.01 21.27
C THR A 647 -16.87 43.38 19.89
N THR A 648 -17.61 43.48 18.77
CA THR A 648 -18.07 44.72 18.07
C THR A 648 -16.96 45.76 17.75
N SER A 649 -16.88 46.48 16.62
CA SER A 649 -17.82 46.83 15.55
C SER A 649 -17.18 47.86 14.59
N LYS A 650 -17.73 47.94 13.35
CA LYS A 650 -17.95 49.12 12.47
C LYS A 650 -16.72 49.84 11.88
N VAL A 651 -16.52 49.90 10.56
CA VAL A 651 -17.27 50.56 9.44
C VAL A 651 -17.13 52.09 9.43
N THR A 652 -16.41 52.58 8.40
CA THR A 652 -16.56 53.82 7.57
C THR A 652 -15.28 53.90 6.71
N GLY A 653 -15.21 54.19 5.41
CA GLY A 653 -16.13 54.71 4.40
C GLY A 653 -15.35 55.74 3.52
N LEU A 654 -15.30 55.51 2.19
CA LEU A 654 -14.94 56.43 1.08
C LEU A 654 -13.48 56.96 1.03
N ALA A 655 -12.87 57.35 -0.10
CA ALA A 655 -13.01 57.15 -1.54
C ALA A 655 -11.75 57.80 -2.20
N HIS A 656 -11.38 57.28 -3.37
CA HIS A 656 -10.49 57.79 -4.45
C HIS A 656 -9.71 59.11 -4.30
N ILE A 657 -8.46 59.11 -4.79
CA ILE A 657 -7.99 59.94 -5.93
C ILE A 657 -6.58 59.47 -6.38
N ASP A 658 -6.43 59.40 -7.71
CA ASP A 658 -5.19 59.24 -8.49
C ASP A 658 -4.13 60.32 -8.21
N GLN A 659 -2.84 59.99 -8.34
CA GLN A 659 -1.96 60.53 -9.40
C GLN A 659 -0.48 60.13 -9.22
N SER A 660 0.09 59.80 -10.38
CA SER A 660 1.48 59.77 -10.84
C SER A 660 2.49 60.74 -10.18
N ALA A 661 3.75 60.29 -9.99
CA ALA A 661 4.95 60.74 -10.74
C ALA A 661 6.27 60.57 -9.96
N GLU A 662 7.21 59.86 -10.61
CA GLU A 662 8.66 60.04 -10.74
C GLU A 662 9.57 60.72 -9.67
N SER A 663 10.62 59.95 -9.31
CA SER A 663 12.07 60.27 -9.36
C SER A 663 12.82 60.87 -8.14
N GLN A 664 13.95 60.17 -7.81
CA GLN A 664 15.26 60.60 -7.25
C GLN A 664 15.27 61.24 -5.83
N THR A 665 16.19 61.03 -4.87
CA THR A 665 17.53 60.40 -4.75
C THR A 665 17.90 60.35 -3.25
N SER A 666 18.69 59.34 -2.84
CA SER A 666 19.73 59.30 -1.77
C SER A 666 19.43 59.76 -0.32
N GLN A 667 19.58 58.86 0.68
CA GLN A 667 20.72 58.78 1.62
C GLN A 667 20.47 57.88 2.86
N THR A 668 21.40 56.92 3.04
CA THR A 668 22.06 56.43 4.29
C THR A 668 21.36 55.71 5.46
N SER A 669 22.10 54.69 5.92
CA SER A 669 22.30 54.17 7.29
C SER A 669 21.27 53.17 7.84
N GLN A 670 21.58 52.14 8.62
CA GLN A 670 22.77 51.32 8.92
C GLN A 670 22.21 50.12 9.73
N LYS A 671 22.72 48.90 9.51
CA LYS A 671 22.47 47.73 10.38
C LYS A 671 23.26 47.85 11.69
N PRO A 672 22.78 47.27 12.81
CA PRO A 672 23.67 46.87 13.88
C PRO A 672 23.82 45.34 13.93
N THR A 673 25.06 44.89 13.71
CA THR A 673 25.64 43.70 14.35
C THR A 673 26.26 44.16 15.65
N LEU A 674 26.05 43.42 16.74
CA LEU A 674 26.84 43.54 17.97
C LEU A 674 27.10 42.15 18.53
N ASP A 675 28.34 42.02 18.99
CA ASP A 675 29.13 40.83 19.22
C ASP A 675 29.70 40.93 20.65
N ILE A 676 30.01 39.76 21.24
CA ILE A 676 30.89 39.45 22.41
C ILE A 676 30.53 40.00 23.82
N PRO A 677 31.12 39.51 24.95
CA PRO A 677 31.84 38.25 25.29
C PRO A 677 31.47 37.64 26.68
N PHE A 678 31.95 36.42 27.02
CA PHE A 678 32.26 35.97 28.41
C PHE A 678 33.25 34.79 28.32
N GLU A 679 34.56 35.02 28.52
CA GLU A 679 35.36 34.94 29.77
C GLU A 679 35.73 33.51 30.21
N VAL A 680 37.04 33.32 30.40
CA VAL A 680 37.75 32.08 30.69
C VAL A 680 38.30 32.23 32.11
N GLU A 681 37.97 31.32 33.01
CA GLU A 681 38.66 31.17 34.30
C GLU A 681 39.46 29.87 34.34
N ASN A 682 40.76 30.05 34.62
CA ASN A 682 41.71 29.01 34.99
C ASN A 682 41.47 28.58 36.45
N VAL A 683 41.47 27.28 36.71
CA VAL A 683 41.80 26.73 38.03
C VAL A 683 42.72 25.52 37.81
N GLU A 684 43.97 25.67 38.24
CA GLU A 684 44.92 24.57 38.50
C GLU A 684 44.80 24.09 39.95
N VAL A 685 45.51 22.98 40.23
CA VAL A 685 45.87 22.38 41.54
C VAL A 685 44.78 21.42 42.06
N GLU A 686 45.00 20.13 42.37
CA GLU A 686 46.20 19.34 42.73
C GLU A 686 45.98 17.85 42.37
#